data_AF-A0AA37UY76-F1
#
_entry.id   AF-A0AA37UY76-F1
#
_cell.length_a   1.000
_cell.length_b   1.000
_cell.length_c   1.000
_cell.angle_alpha   90.00
_cell.angle_beta   90.00
_cell.angle_gamma   90.00
#
_symmetry.space_group_name_H-M   'P 1'
#
loop_
_entity.id
_entity.type
_entity.pdbx_description
1 polymer ?
#
loop_
_entity_poly.entity_id
_entity_poly.type
_entity_poly.pdbx_seq_one_letter_code
_entity_poly.pdbx_strand_id
1 'polypeptide(L)'
;MRVDGREISVSGSLLQPVNRRTNDILRLILATVFLATVITGSLVTRTRWIRLEKSVSQIVGVLSPTQSDVVYLLYGFAILALPFVILIGLIVARQWKLLGAYGAAAILAALPLSISSNRLAAPRWHFDVSDRLSTLPAQFLDDPRWIAMLAAVLTVSGPWLPARWRHWWWALLLAFVPIHLVISAIVPARSLVGLAVGWFVGALVVLAVGTPALEVPLVAAVRAMAKRGFVVSRLMVIRPAGPGPLVLSTDSGDPDSTAAIELYGPHQRSGGALRELWRKLRLRDAETAPLQASMRRAVEHRALMAIAIGEVGVANTSTIAFAALDRGWTLYAHRPVRGIPLDECTKTTPVARVWESLGKLHDFQISHGDLRSHEITVDDGTVLFGGFGNAEYGATEAQLQSDLAQLLVTTSALYDAKSAVRAAIDTFGKDNILTASRRLTKSAVPKRVRKSVGDASAVISAARAEVKSQTGADQIEKETITRFTRSQVVQLVLLGALVYVAYPFISTVPTFFSELRTANWWWAVLGAFISASTYVGAAAALWACTDGTVNFWKLSIAQVANTFAATTTPAGVGGLALSTRILQKSGLSVMRATAAVALQQSVQVIMHLLLLILFSTVAGASMDLSHFVPDATVLYLIAGVALGIVGTFLFVPTLRGWLAGDGGAPAAAGSGQGPHRAGP
;
A
#
# COMPACT_ATOMS: atom_id res chain seq x y z
N MET A 1 23.56 20.96 27.47
CA MET A 1 22.13 21.23 27.80
C MET A 1 21.99 21.26 29.32
N ARG A 2 21.23 22.18 29.91
CA ARG A 2 21.03 22.25 31.36
C ARG A 2 19.67 21.63 31.74
N VAL A 3 19.66 20.66 32.65
CA VAL A 3 18.44 19.99 33.15
C VAL A 3 18.50 19.93 34.67
N ASP A 4 17.54 20.57 35.32
CA ASP A 4 17.35 20.54 36.78
C ASP A 4 18.67 20.81 37.53
N GLY A 5 19.38 21.86 37.10
CA GLY A 5 20.65 22.31 37.71
C GLY A 5 21.93 21.64 37.17
N ARG A 6 21.83 20.53 36.41
CA ARG A 6 22.98 19.77 35.89
C ARG A 6 23.30 20.07 34.44
N GLU A 7 24.58 20.06 34.08
CA GLU A 7 25.03 20.11 32.70
C GLU A 7 25.15 18.72 32.09
N ILE A 8 24.50 18.53 30.95
CA ILE A 8 24.51 17.28 30.20
C ILE A 8 25.14 17.57 28.84
N SER A 9 26.23 16.85 28.54
CA SER A 9 26.89 16.93 27.24
C SER A 9 26.05 16.18 26.20
N VAL A 10 25.79 16.84 25.06
CA VAL A 10 25.04 16.26 23.95
C VAL A 10 25.92 16.35 22.70
N SER A 11 26.29 15.21 22.13
CA SER A 11 27.15 15.13 20.95
C SER A 11 26.45 14.43 19.78
N GLY A 12 26.56 15.00 18.58
CA GLY A 12 26.02 14.46 17.34
C GLY A 12 24.79 15.21 16.80
N SER A 13 24.35 14.85 15.59
CA SER A 13 23.24 15.53 14.92
C SER A 13 21.88 15.02 15.40
N LEU A 14 21.14 15.89 16.09
CA LEU A 14 19.74 15.64 16.47
C LEU A 14 18.75 15.95 15.34
N LEU A 15 19.21 16.63 14.29
CA LEU A 15 18.35 17.11 13.22
C LEU A 15 17.84 15.93 12.40
N GLN A 16 16.52 15.86 12.27
CA GLN A 16 15.90 15.05 11.22
C GLN A 16 16.36 15.62 9.87
N PRO A 17 16.93 14.81 8.95
CA PRO A 17 17.08 15.22 7.58
C PRO A 17 15.73 15.67 7.04
N VAL A 18 15.71 16.61 6.09
CA VAL A 18 14.49 17.03 5.37
C VAL A 18 14.05 15.88 4.46
N ASN A 19 13.60 14.79 5.07
CA ASN A 19 13.10 13.61 4.37
C ASN A 19 11.59 13.77 4.20
N ARG A 20 11.12 13.49 2.97
CA ARG A 20 9.70 13.41 2.64
C ARG A 20 9.05 12.38 3.57
N ARG A 21 8.21 12.84 4.50
CA ARG A 21 7.60 11.96 5.51
C ARG A 21 6.58 11.05 4.85
N THR A 22 6.47 9.81 5.32
CA THR A 22 5.47 8.86 4.79
C THR A 22 4.04 9.38 4.93
N ASN A 23 3.77 10.19 5.96
CA ASN A 23 2.47 10.83 6.15
C ASN A 23 2.15 11.85 5.04
N ASP A 24 3.16 12.57 4.55
CA ASP A 24 2.98 13.57 3.49
C ASP A 24 2.70 12.88 2.14
N ILE A 25 3.37 11.74 1.89
CA ILE A 25 3.09 10.87 0.74
C ILE A 25 1.67 10.30 0.81
N LEU A 26 1.27 9.77 1.97
CA LEU A 26 -0.08 9.23 2.18
C LEU A 26 -1.15 10.29 1.99
N ARG A 27 -0.92 11.51 2.49
CA ARG A 27 -1.83 12.64 2.30
C ARG A 27 -1.99 12.97 0.82
N LEU A 28 -0.89 13.02 0.06
CA LEU A 28 -0.95 13.27 -1.37
C LEU A 28 -1.73 12.16 -2.10
N ILE A 29 -1.49 10.89 -1.78
CA ILE A 29 -2.24 9.76 -2.38
C ILE A 29 -3.74 9.90 -2.10
N LEU A 30 -4.12 10.17 -0.84
CA LEU A 30 -5.51 10.37 -0.45
C LEU A 30 -6.15 11.57 -1.18
N ALA A 31 -5.43 12.68 -1.30
CA ALA A 31 -5.90 13.86 -2.02
C ALA A 31 -6.06 13.59 -3.52
N THR A 32 -5.14 12.84 -4.14
CA THR A 32 -5.24 12.39 -5.54
C THR A 32 -6.45 11.49 -5.76
N VAL A 33 -6.68 10.51 -4.87
CA VAL A 33 -7.84 9.62 -4.96
C VAL A 33 -9.13 10.41 -4.80
N PHE A 34 -9.21 11.31 -3.83
CA PHE A 34 -10.36 12.18 -3.64
C PHE A 34 -10.63 13.07 -4.86
N LEU A 35 -9.60 13.70 -5.41
CA LEU A 35 -9.70 14.50 -6.64
C LEU A 35 -10.19 13.67 -7.82
N ALA A 36 -9.65 12.47 -8.02
CA ALA A 36 -10.10 11.56 -9.07
C ALA A 36 -11.57 11.14 -8.86
N THR A 37 -11.97 10.80 -7.64
CA THR A 37 -13.36 10.47 -7.32
C THR A 37 -14.31 11.62 -7.61
N VAL A 38 -13.95 12.86 -7.24
CA VAL A 38 -14.76 14.05 -7.50
C VAL A 38 -14.86 14.33 -9.01
N ILE A 39 -13.76 14.23 -9.76
CA ILE A 39 -13.75 14.42 -11.22
C ILE A 39 -14.59 13.34 -11.92
N THR A 40 -14.32 12.05 -11.62
CA THR A 40 -15.08 10.93 -12.20
C THR A 40 -16.55 11.00 -11.84
N GLY A 41 -16.88 11.32 -10.58
CA GLY A 41 -18.25 11.55 -10.15
C GLY A 41 -18.91 12.66 -10.97
N SER A 42 -18.27 13.82 -11.09
CA SER A 42 -18.78 14.95 -11.87
C SER A 42 -19.00 14.62 -13.35
N LEU A 43 -18.16 13.77 -13.96
CA LEU A 43 -18.28 13.39 -15.37
C LEU A 43 -19.37 12.32 -15.59
N VAL A 44 -19.43 11.29 -14.73
CA VAL A 44 -20.31 10.13 -14.90
C VAL A 44 -21.75 10.41 -14.49
N THR A 45 -21.97 11.29 -13.49
CA THR A 45 -23.29 11.47 -12.88
C THR A 45 -23.97 12.80 -13.18
N ARG A 46 -23.44 13.60 -14.12
CA ARG A 46 -23.93 14.96 -14.44
C ARG A 46 -25.45 15.05 -14.64
N THR A 47 -26.06 14.08 -15.35
CA THR A 47 -27.51 14.01 -15.62
C THR A 47 -28.33 13.36 -14.50
N ARG A 48 -27.69 12.67 -13.54
CA ARG A 48 -28.35 12.04 -12.37
C ARG A 48 -28.38 12.95 -11.15
N TRP A 49 -27.34 13.79 -10.95
CA TRP A 49 -27.30 14.78 -9.88
C TRP A 49 -28.44 15.78 -9.97
N ILE A 50 -28.77 16.27 -11.17
CA ILE A 50 -29.88 17.21 -11.39
C ILE A 50 -31.23 16.61 -10.98
N ARG A 51 -31.41 15.28 -11.10
CA ARG A 51 -32.62 14.58 -10.66
C ARG A 51 -32.66 14.38 -9.15
N LEU A 52 -31.53 14.02 -8.53
CA LEU A 52 -31.41 13.92 -7.07
C LEU A 52 -31.62 15.29 -6.40
N GLU A 53 -31.04 16.34 -6.98
CA GLU A 53 -31.19 17.75 -6.60
C GLU A 53 -32.66 18.17 -6.53
N LYS A 54 -33.45 17.84 -7.57
CA LYS A 54 -34.88 18.18 -7.62
C LYS A 54 -35.73 17.39 -6.61
N SER A 55 -35.32 16.18 -6.25
CA SER A 55 -36.02 15.36 -5.24
C SER A 55 -35.67 15.74 -3.80
N VAL A 56 -34.43 16.13 -3.52
CA VAL A 56 -33.99 16.50 -2.16
C VAL A 56 -34.45 17.92 -1.78
N SER A 57 -34.50 18.85 -2.74
CA SER A 57 -35.04 20.20 -2.52
C SER A 57 -36.53 20.22 -2.18
N GLN A 58 -37.28 19.17 -2.50
CA GLN A 58 -38.70 19.03 -2.14
C GLN A 58 -38.92 18.53 -0.70
N ILE A 59 -37.87 18.06 -0.01
CA ILE A 59 -37.97 17.40 1.31
C ILE A 59 -37.49 18.31 2.45
N VAL A 60 -36.62 19.30 2.18
CA VAL A 60 -35.94 20.09 3.23
C VAL A 60 -36.25 21.58 3.09
N GLY A 61 -37.09 22.09 4.00
CA GLY A 61 -37.36 23.52 4.19
C GLY A 61 -37.36 23.85 5.69
N VAL A 62 -36.18 23.79 6.32
CA VAL A 62 -36.06 23.80 7.79
C VAL A 62 -35.79 25.21 8.37
N LEU A 63 -35.28 26.16 7.58
CA LEU A 63 -34.91 27.52 8.05
C LEU A 63 -35.70 28.61 7.30
N SER A 64 -36.06 29.68 8.00
CA SER A 64 -36.63 30.87 7.36
C SER A 64 -35.57 31.59 6.51
N PRO A 65 -35.95 32.35 5.46
CA PRO A 65 -35.01 33.11 4.63
C PRO A 65 -34.08 34.02 5.46
N THR A 66 -34.61 34.63 6.51
CA THR A 66 -33.85 35.50 7.43
C THR A 66 -32.81 34.73 8.26
N GLN A 67 -33.14 33.52 8.73
CA GLN A 67 -32.18 32.67 9.46
C GLN A 67 -31.07 32.19 8.54
N SER A 68 -31.42 31.80 7.31
CA SER A 68 -30.47 31.39 6.27
C SER A 68 -29.50 32.52 5.89
N ASP A 69 -30.01 33.74 5.70
CA ASP A 69 -29.20 34.93 5.41
C ASP A 69 -28.18 35.23 6.52
N VAL A 70 -28.59 35.14 7.79
CA VAL A 70 -27.71 35.35 8.95
C VAL A 70 -26.61 34.28 9.02
N VAL A 71 -26.95 33.01 8.77
CA VAL A 71 -25.97 31.92 8.77
C VAL A 71 -24.95 32.11 7.63
N TYR A 72 -25.39 32.46 6.42
CA TYR A 72 -24.50 32.74 5.30
C TYR A 72 -23.59 33.95 5.54
N LEU A 73 -24.11 35.01 6.18
CA LEU A 73 -23.34 36.18 6.56
C LEU A 73 -22.23 35.81 7.56
N LEU A 74 -22.59 35.22 8.69
CA LEU A 74 -21.63 34.84 9.75
C LEU A 74 -20.58 33.87 9.22
N TYR A 75 -21.00 32.85 8.50
CA TYR A 75 -20.11 31.84 7.94
C TYR A 75 -19.21 32.40 6.84
N GLY A 76 -19.78 33.18 5.91
CA GLY A 76 -19.05 33.81 4.82
C GLY A 76 -17.98 34.77 5.32
N PHE A 77 -18.25 35.59 6.34
CA PHE A 77 -17.23 36.44 6.96
C PHE A 77 -16.13 35.63 7.65
N ALA A 78 -16.49 34.56 8.38
CA ALA A 78 -15.51 33.70 9.02
C ALA A 78 -14.56 33.04 8.01
N ILE A 79 -15.10 32.56 6.89
CA ILE A 79 -14.35 31.94 5.79
C ILE A 79 -13.50 32.97 5.04
N LEU A 80 -14.01 34.19 4.85
CA LEU A 80 -13.28 35.29 4.23
C LEU A 80 -12.09 35.73 5.08
N ALA A 81 -12.24 35.79 6.40
CA ALA A 81 -11.20 36.21 7.32
C ALA A 81 -10.10 35.16 7.53
N LEU A 82 -10.45 33.87 7.42
CA LEU A 82 -9.56 32.73 7.70
C LEU A 82 -8.15 32.81 7.07
N PRO A 83 -7.97 33.04 5.74
CA PRO A 83 -6.64 33.08 5.14
C PRO A 83 -5.80 34.24 5.69
N PHE A 84 -6.42 35.40 5.95
CA PHE A 84 -5.74 36.55 6.52
C PHE A 84 -5.29 36.30 7.96
N VAL A 85 -6.12 35.64 8.78
CA VAL A 85 -5.75 35.23 10.15
C VAL A 85 -4.54 34.30 10.11
N ILE A 86 -4.51 33.33 9.19
CA ILE A 86 -3.36 32.43 9.00
C ILE A 86 -2.12 33.22 8.57
N LEU A 87 -2.25 34.10 7.57
CA LEU A 87 -1.16 34.92 7.04
C LEU A 87 -0.55 35.83 8.11
N ILE A 88 -1.38 36.58 8.85
CA ILE A 88 -0.95 37.44 9.95
C ILE A 88 -0.25 36.61 11.04
N GLY A 89 -0.81 35.46 11.41
CA GLY A 89 -0.18 34.54 12.36
C GLY A 89 1.22 34.08 11.93
N LEU A 90 1.41 33.77 10.64
CA LEU A 90 2.71 33.40 10.08
C LEU A 90 3.73 34.55 10.10
N ILE A 91 3.28 35.78 9.81
CA ILE A 91 4.12 36.99 9.85
C ILE A 91 4.55 37.29 11.28
N VAL A 92 3.62 37.28 12.23
CA VAL A 92 3.88 37.54 13.66
C VAL A 92 4.85 36.48 14.22
N ALA A 93 4.69 35.22 13.82
CA ALA A 93 5.60 34.14 14.20
C ALA A 93 6.96 34.16 13.46
N ARG A 94 7.18 35.13 12.55
CA ARG A 94 8.40 35.31 11.73
C ARG A 94 8.80 34.06 10.94
N GLN A 95 7.83 33.28 10.49
CA GLN A 95 8.06 32.02 9.76
C GLN A 95 8.19 32.26 8.24
N TRP A 96 9.25 32.93 7.81
CA TRP A 96 9.41 33.36 6.40
C TRP A 96 9.37 32.21 5.37
N LYS A 97 9.90 31.04 5.71
CA LYS A 97 9.82 29.84 4.84
C LYS A 97 8.39 29.39 4.59
N LEU A 98 7.51 29.55 5.58
CA LEU A 98 6.10 29.20 5.46
C LEU A 98 5.33 30.20 4.61
N LEU A 99 5.73 31.46 4.66
CA LEU A 99 5.09 32.53 3.90
C LEU A 99 5.24 32.26 2.38
N GLY A 100 6.41 31.78 1.95
CA GLY A 100 6.64 31.32 0.58
C GLY A 100 5.76 30.13 0.20
N ALA A 101 5.68 29.10 1.04
CA ALA A 101 4.85 27.91 0.78
C ALA A 101 3.35 28.24 0.77
N TYR A 102 2.91 29.12 1.67
CA TYR A 102 1.56 29.65 1.75
C TYR A 102 1.17 30.36 0.44
N GLY A 103 2.01 31.30 -0.02
CA GLY A 103 1.77 32.04 -1.25
C GLY A 103 1.75 31.14 -2.49
N ALA A 104 2.72 30.22 -2.59
CA ALA A 104 2.77 29.25 -3.67
C ALA A 104 1.51 28.37 -3.72
N ALA A 105 1.05 27.87 -2.57
CA ALA A 105 -0.16 27.04 -2.50
C ALA A 105 -1.43 27.80 -2.87
N ALA A 106 -1.55 29.05 -2.42
CA ALA A 106 -2.68 29.91 -2.77
C ALA A 106 -2.78 30.14 -4.29
N ILE A 107 -1.65 30.48 -4.92
CA ILE A 107 -1.56 30.73 -6.36
C ILE A 107 -1.80 29.44 -7.16
N LEU A 108 -1.11 28.35 -6.82
CA LEU A 108 -1.21 27.08 -7.54
C LEU A 108 -2.59 26.42 -7.42
N ALA A 109 -3.36 26.70 -6.36
CA ALA A 109 -4.71 26.17 -6.20
C ALA A 109 -5.76 26.98 -6.99
N ALA A 110 -5.56 28.30 -7.11
CA ALA A 110 -6.49 29.17 -7.84
C ALA A 110 -6.27 29.15 -9.36
N LEU A 111 -5.02 29.01 -9.82
CA LEU A 111 -4.65 29.07 -11.25
C LEU A 111 -5.36 28.01 -12.12
N PRO A 112 -5.37 26.70 -11.78
CA PRO A 112 -6.00 25.68 -12.62
C PRO A 112 -7.50 25.91 -12.82
N LEU A 113 -8.17 26.48 -11.81
CA LEU A 113 -9.60 26.81 -11.83
C LEU A 113 -9.89 28.18 -12.49
N SER A 114 -8.83 28.91 -12.85
CA SER A 114 -8.91 30.21 -13.54
C SER A 114 -8.68 30.09 -15.05
N ILE A 115 -8.22 28.93 -15.53
CA ILE A 115 -7.96 28.66 -16.95
C ILE A 115 -9.18 27.95 -17.55
N SER A 116 -9.87 28.62 -18.48
CA SER A 116 -10.94 28.02 -19.30
C SER A 116 -10.46 27.85 -20.74
N SER A 117 -11.18 27.09 -21.57
CA SER A 117 -10.76 26.59 -22.90
C SER A 117 -10.27 27.63 -23.91
N ASN A 118 -10.40 28.93 -23.62
CA ASN A 118 -9.70 29.96 -24.42
C ASN A 118 -9.40 31.31 -23.72
N ARG A 119 -9.56 31.44 -22.39
CA ARG A 119 -9.24 32.69 -21.63
C ARG A 119 -8.92 32.42 -20.16
N LEU A 120 -8.12 33.32 -19.57
CA LEU A 120 -8.08 33.49 -18.11
C LEU A 120 -9.43 34.06 -17.65
N ALA A 121 -10.24 33.25 -17.00
CA ALA A 121 -11.50 33.70 -16.42
C ALA A 121 -11.19 34.40 -15.10
N ALA A 122 -11.16 35.74 -15.06
CA ALA A 122 -11.05 36.48 -13.80
C ALA A 122 -12.30 36.27 -12.92
N PRO A 123 -12.19 36.22 -11.58
CA PRO A 123 -13.36 36.20 -10.69
C PRO A 123 -14.24 37.42 -10.97
N ARG A 124 -15.54 37.21 -11.17
CA ARG A 124 -16.52 38.30 -11.36
C ARG A 124 -17.25 38.53 -10.05
N TRP A 125 -16.56 39.15 -9.10
CA TRP A 125 -17.17 39.55 -7.84
C TRP A 125 -17.89 40.88 -8.03
N HIS A 126 -19.17 40.92 -7.70
CA HIS A 126 -19.99 42.13 -7.79
C HIS A 126 -20.02 42.77 -6.41
N PHE A 127 -19.45 43.97 -6.31
CA PHE A 127 -19.38 44.75 -5.06
C PHE A 127 -20.51 45.78 -4.96
N ASP A 128 -21.73 45.38 -5.35
CA ASP A 128 -22.88 46.25 -5.23
C ASP A 128 -23.52 46.09 -3.84
N VAL A 129 -23.33 47.08 -2.98
CA VAL A 129 -23.81 47.07 -1.59
C VAL A 129 -25.34 47.24 -1.54
N SER A 130 -25.97 47.64 -2.64
CA SER A 130 -27.41 47.91 -2.71
C SER A 130 -28.28 46.64 -2.79
N ASP A 131 -27.75 45.54 -3.33
CA ASP A 131 -28.44 44.24 -3.43
C ASP A 131 -28.05 43.30 -2.28
N ARG A 132 -28.81 43.39 -1.17
CA ARG A 132 -28.72 42.55 0.06
C ARG A 132 -27.29 42.23 0.52
N LEU A 133 -26.87 42.78 1.66
CA LEU A 133 -25.60 42.47 2.35
C LEU A 133 -25.23 40.96 2.41
N SER A 134 -26.20 40.03 2.35
CA SER A 134 -25.96 38.58 2.31
C SER A 134 -25.38 38.05 0.99
N THR A 135 -25.42 38.80 -0.11
CA THR A 135 -24.95 38.35 -1.44
C THR A 135 -23.43 38.39 -1.57
N LEU A 136 -22.75 39.32 -0.88
CA LEU A 136 -21.30 39.46 -0.95
C LEU A 136 -20.55 38.25 -0.33
N PRO A 137 -20.85 37.81 0.91
CA PRO A 137 -20.18 36.65 1.50
C PRO A 137 -20.55 35.33 0.79
N ALA A 138 -21.76 35.23 0.25
CA ALA A 138 -22.22 34.07 -0.51
C ALA A 138 -21.39 33.84 -1.79
N GLN A 139 -20.97 34.91 -2.48
CA GLN A 139 -20.11 34.80 -3.67
C GLN A 139 -18.78 34.09 -3.38
N PHE A 140 -18.20 34.27 -2.19
CA PHE A 140 -16.95 33.58 -1.79
C PHE A 140 -17.16 32.11 -1.44
N LEU A 141 -18.34 31.76 -0.92
CA LEU A 141 -18.69 30.39 -0.54
C LEU A 141 -18.97 29.50 -1.76
N ASP A 142 -19.47 30.11 -2.83
CA ASP A 142 -19.79 29.43 -4.08
C ASP A 142 -18.65 29.47 -5.11
N ASP A 143 -17.60 30.27 -4.87
CA ASP A 143 -16.42 30.35 -5.75
C ASP A 143 -15.45 29.18 -5.48
N PRO A 144 -15.31 28.23 -6.42
CA PRO A 144 -14.43 27.08 -6.25
C PRO A 144 -12.95 27.46 -6.10
N ARG A 145 -12.54 28.63 -6.61
CA ARG A 145 -11.14 29.11 -6.52
C ARG A 145 -10.80 29.53 -5.11
N TRP A 146 -11.74 30.20 -4.43
CA TRP A 146 -11.57 30.62 -3.04
C TRP A 146 -11.47 29.40 -2.13
N ILE A 147 -12.38 28.43 -2.28
CA ILE A 147 -12.34 27.17 -1.53
C ILE A 147 -11.06 26.39 -1.81
N ALA A 148 -10.59 26.35 -3.07
CA ALA A 148 -9.32 25.72 -3.41
C ALA A 148 -8.12 26.40 -2.73
N MET A 149 -8.06 27.73 -2.79
CA MET A 149 -7.02 28.51 -2.12
C MET A 149 -7.01 28.24 -0.62
N LEU A 150 -8.17 28.28 0.05
CA LEU A 150 -8.29 28.03 1.48
C LEU A 150 -7.87 26.61 1.85
N ALA A 151 -8.36 25.60 1.13
CA ALA A 151 -7.98 24.22 1.37
C ALA A 151 -6.46 24.01 1.21
N ALA A 152 -5.85 24.63 0.19
CA ALA A 152 -4.41 24.55 -0.04
C ALA A 152 -3.60 25.23 1.08
N VAL A 153 -3.96 26.47 1.41
CA VAL A 153 -3.34 27.26 2.49
C VAL A 153 -3.48 26.57 3.84
N LEU A 154 -4.65 26.02 4.15
CA LEU A 154 -4.90 25.33 5.41
C LEU A 154 -4.13 24.00 5.49
N THR A 155 -3.97 23.32 4.35
CA THR A 155 -3.15 22.11 4.25
C THR A 155 -1.67 22.42 4.47
N VAL A 156 -1.17 23.51 3.88
CA VAL A 156 0.22 23.95 3.98
C VAL A 156 0.53 24.58 5.33
N SER A 157 -0.38 25.28 5.97
CA SER A 157 -0.13 25.83 7.31
C SER A 157 -0.30 24.77 8.40
N GLY A 158 -1.09 23.71 8.16
CA GLY A 158 -1.48 22.71 9.14
C GLY A 158 -0.34 22.05 9.95
N PRO A 159 0.74 21.55 9.32
CA PRO A 159 1.87 20.94 10.06
C PRO A 159 2.62 21.88 11.02
N TRP A 160 2.41 23.19 10.93
CA TRP A 160 3.09 24.22 11.72
C TRP A 160 2.21 24.84 12.80
N LEU A 161 0.93 24.45 12.86
CA LEU A 161 -0.05 24.95 13.82
C LEU A 161 -0.37 23.90 14.88
N PRO A 162 -0.76 24.32 16.10
CA PRO A 162 -1.25 23.38 17.11
C PRO A 162 -2.45 22.59 16.59
N ALA A 163 -2.49 21.29 16.90
CA ALA A 163 -3.53 20.38 16.40
C ALA A 163 -4.96 20.91 16.63
N ARG A 164 -5.23 21.49 17.80
CA ARG A 164 -6.54 22.08 18.14
C ARG A 164 -7.03 23.11 17.12
N TRP A 165 -6.20 24.09 16.76
CA TRP A 165 -6.55 25.17 15.83
C TRP A 165 -6.79 24.63 14.43
N ARG A 166 -5.94 23.68 14.01
CA ARG A 166 -6.10 23.00 12.73
C ARG A 166 -7.45 22.29 12.61
N HIS A 167 -7.89 21.56 13.63
CA HIS A 167 -9.20 20.89 13.57
C HIS A 167 -10.35 21.89 13.47
N TRP A 168 -10.32 22.99 14.24
CA TRP A 168 -11.34 24.03 14.17
C TRP A 168 -11.38 24.74 12.82
N TRP A 169 -10.23 25.05 12.22
CA TRP A 169 -10.19 25.70 10.91
C TRP A 169 -10.61 24.76 9.77
N TRP A 170 -10.29 23.46 9.87
CA TRP A 170 -10.82 22.47 8.92
C TRP A 170 -12.31 22.24 9.12
N ALA A 171 -12.81 22.22 10.35
CA ALA A 171 -14.23 22.12 10.64
C ALA A 171 -14.97 23.34 10.09
N LEU A 172 -14.42 24.54 10.28
CA LEU A 172 -14.94 25.77 9.67
C LEU A 172 -14.98 25.64 8.16
N LEU A 173 -13.87 25.29 7.49
CA LEU A 173 -13.86 25.12 6.04
C LEU A 173 -14.87 24.06 5.56
N LEU A 174 -14.96 22.90 6.23
CA LEU A 174 -15.86 21.82 5.81
C LEU A 174 -17.33 22.08 6.15
N ALA A 175 -17.63 23.10 6.98
CA ALA A 175 -19.00 23.46 7.34
C ALA A 175 -19.83 23.93 6.14
N PHE A 176 -19.22 24.32 5.01
CA PHE A 176 -19.99 24.66 3.81
C PHE A 176 -20.85 23.48 3.33
N VAL A 177 -20.39 22.23 3.50
CA VAL A 177 -21.12 21.04 3.05
C VAL A 177 -22.45 20.90 3.81
N PRO A 178 -22.49 20.82 5.15
CA PRO A 178 -23.75 20.76 5.89
C PRO A 178 -24.56 22.06 5.79
N ILE A 179 -23.93 23.24 5.73
CA ILE A 179 -24.65 24.53 5.59
C ILE A 179 -25.42 24.58 4.27
N HIS A 180 -24.78 24.28 3.14
CA HIS A 180 -25.46 24.22 1.84
C HIS A 180 -26.47 23.08 1.75
N LEU A 181 -26.22 21.94 2.41
CA LEU A 181 -27.16 20.84 2.46
C LEU A 181 -28.44 21.20 3.24
N VAL A 182 -28.32 21.95 4.34
CA VAL A 182 -29.46 22.35 5.18
C VAL A 182 -30.23 23.53 4.57
N ILE A 183 -29.53 24.49 3.96
CA ILE A 183 -30.16 25.72 3.45
C ILE A 183 -30.62 25.57 1.99
N SER A 184 -29.80 24.98 1.13
CA SER A 184 -30.07 24.89 -0.31
C SER A 184 -30.42 23.48 -0.78
N ALA A 185 -30.37 22.46 0.10
CA ALA A 185 -30.60 21.06 -0.24
C ALA A 185 -29.69 20.52 -1.38
N ILE A 186 -28.59 21.23 -1.67
CA ILE A 186 -27.69 20.98 -2.79
C ILE A 186 -26.28 20.87 -2.23
N VAL A 187 -25.56 19.84 -2.64
CA VAL A 187 -24.11 19.77 -2.41
C VAL A 187 -23.43 20.58 -3.53
N PRO A 188 -22.72 21.68 -3.24
CA PRO A 188 -22.13 22.52 -4.26
C PRO A 188 -20.95 21.79 -4.91
N ALA A 189 -21.23 21.07 -6.00
CA ALA A 189 -20.26 20.27 -6.74
C ALA A 189 -19.03 21.10 -7.15
N ARG A 190 -19.22 22.40 -7.45
CA ARG A 190 -18.13 23.34 -7.73
C ARG A 190 -17.22 23.54 -6.52
N SER A 191 -17.77 23.83 -5.35
CA SER A 191 -17.00 24.00 -4.11
C SER A 191 -16.31 22.70 -3.68
N LEU A 192 -16.90 21.53 -3.95
CA LEU A 192 -16.23 20.23 -3.77
C LEU A 192 -15.02 20.04 -4.70
N VAL A 193 -15.14 20.43 -5.97
CA VAL A 193 -13.98 20.42 -6.90
C VAL A 193 -12.91 21.39 -6.39
N GLY A 194 -13.30 22.58 -5.95
CA GLY A 194 -12.41 23.54 -5.30
C GLY A 194 -11.65 22.92 -4.12
N LEU A 195 -12.38 22.34 -3.17
CA LEU A 195 -11.83 21.65 -2.00
C LEU A 195 -10.84 20.53 -2.40
N ALA A 196 -11.21 19.72 -3.40
CA ALA A 196 -10.37 18.62 -3.87
C ALA A 196 -9.06 19.11 -4.51
N VAL A 197 -9.14 20.10 -5.41
CA VAL A 197 -7.98 20.71 -6.04
C VAL A 197 -7.08 21.37 -5.00
N GLY A 198 -7.68 22.15 -4.09
CA GLY A 198 -6.95 22.82 -3.03
C GLY A 198 -6.24 21.85 -2.08
N TRP A 199 -6.92 20.78 -1.65
CA TRP A 199 -6.32 19.76 -0.80
C TRP A 199 -5.18 19.02 -1.51
N PHE A 200 -5.33 18.71 -2.80
CA PHE A 200 -4.29 18.11 -3.64
C PHE A 200 -3.06 19.02 -3.79
N VAL A 201 -3.27 20.28 -4.19
CA VAL A 201 -2.19 21.27 -4.34
C VAL A 201 -1.49 21.50 -3.01
N GLY A 202 -2.26 21.66 -1.92
CA GLY A 202 -1.70 21.82 -0.59
C GLY A 202 -0.86 20.62 -0.16
N ALA A 203 -1.32 19.39 -0.42
CA ALA A 203 -0.56 18.17 -0.12
C ALA A 203 0.73 18.08 -0.96
N LEU A 204 0.67 18.48 -2.23
CA LEU A 204 1.81 18.54 -3.14
C LEU A 204 2.86 19.54 -2.66
N VAL A 205 2.43 20.76 -2.28
CA VAL A 205 3.33 21.80 -1.74
C VAL A 205 3.96 21.34 -0.42
N VAL A 206 3.20 20.72 0.50
CA VAL A 206 3.76 20.15 1.73
C VAL A 206 4.82 19.09 1.43
N LEU A 207 4.58 18.23 0.42
CA LEU A 207 5.54 17.21 0.02
C LEU A 207 6.81 17.80 -0.61
N ALA A 208 6.68 18.89 -1.38
CA ALA A 208 7.79 19.55 -2.07
C ALA A 208 8.65 20.41 -1.12
N VAL A 209 8.00 21.23 -0.29
CA VAL A 209 8.67 22.13 0.68
C VAL A 209 9.18 21.36 1.90
N GLY A 210 8.51 20.25 2.26
CA GLY A 210 8.81 19.46 3.43
C GLY A 210 8.13 20.00 4.70
N THR A 211 7.99 19.13 5.70
CA THR A 211 7.47 19.49 7.02
C THR A 211 8.62 19.81 7.98
N PRO A 212 8.45 20.73 8.95
CA PRO A 212 9.53 21.23 9.77
C PRO A 212 9.99 20.12 10.72
N ALA A 213 11.30 20.06 11.00
CA ALA A 213 11.82 19.18 12.03
C ALA A 213 11.21 19.58 13.38
N LEU A 214 10.56 18.63 14.06
CA LEU A 214 10.12 18.84 15.43
C LEU A 214 11.36 18.84 16.32
N GLU A 215 11.49 19.84 17.19
CA GLU A 215 12.52 19.81 18.23
C GLU A 215 12.38 18.53 19.06
N VAL A 216 13.52 17.86 19.27
CA VAL A 216 13.59 16.62 20.04
C VAL A 216 13.49 16.99 21.52
N PRO A 217 12.50 16.48 22.29
CA PRO A 217 12.30 16.86 23.69
C PRO A 217 13.29 16.14 24.63
N LEU A 218 14.59 16.41 24.47
CA LEU A 218 15.66 15.77 25.25
C LEU A 218 15.56 16.05 26.75
N VAL A 219 15.14 17.26 27.14
CA VAL A 219 14.93 17.62 28.56
C VAL A 219 13.88 16.70 29.20
N ALA A 220 12.76 16.50 28.50
CA ALA A 220 11.70 15.61 28.97
C ALA A 220 12.16 14.14 29.00
N ALA A 221 12.96 13.73 28.01
CA ALA A 221 13.55 12.39 27.98
C ALA A 221 14.48 12.13 29.18
N VAL A 222 15.39 13.06 29.49
CA VAL A 222 16.27 12.96 30.66
C VAL A 222 15.48 12.92 31.96
N ARG A 223 14.45 13.77 32.11
CA ARG A 223 13.57 13.73 33.29
C ARG A 223 12.82 12.41 33.43
N ALA A 224 12.38 11.83 32.31
CA ALA A 224 11.72 10.52 32.32
C ALA A 224 12.67 9.39 32.76
N MET A 225 13.93 9.44 32.32
CA MET A 225 14.99 8.52 32.77
C MET A 225 15.28 8.67 34.27
N ALA A 226 15.42 9.91 34.74
CA ALA A 226 15.70 10.20 36.16
C ALA A 226 14.59 9.68 37.09
N LYS A 227 13.32 9.77 36.67
CA LYS A 227 12.17 9.19 37.41
C LYS A 227 12.24 7.67 37.57
N ARG A 228 13.02 6.99 36.72
CA ARG A 228 13.26 5.53 36.76
C ARG A 228 14.60 5.17 37.38
N GLY A 229 15.26 6.12 38.05
CA GLY A 229 16.53 5.90 38.74
C GLY A 229 17.76 5.96 37.83
N PHE A 230 17.62 6.28 36.54
CA PHE A 230 18.74 6.41 35.62
C PHE A 230 19.12 7.89 35.42
N VAL A 231 20.24 8.31 36.01
CA VAL A 231 20.71 9.69 35.96
C VAL A 231 21.63 9.89 34.76
N VAL A 232 21.11 10.55 33.72
CA VAL A 232 21.86 10.81 32.48
C VAL A 232 22.93 11.90 32.67
N SER A 233 24.19 11.56 32.36
CA SER A 233 25.34 12.48 32.38
C SER A 233 25.78 12.93 30.98
N ARG A 234 25.66 12.03 29.99
CA ARG A 234 26.04 12.26 28.58
C ARG A 234 25.01 11.68 27.64
N LEU A 235 24.80 12.34 26.50
CA LEU A 235 23.99 11.86 25.37
C LEU A 235 24.82 11.89 24.08
N MET A 236 25.00 10.75 23.45
CA MET A 236 25.68 10.63 22.17
C MET A 236 24.74 10.08 21.10
N VAL A 237 24.58 10.77 19.97
CA VAL A 237 23.77 10.26 18.86
C VAL A 237 24.49 9.10 18.18
N ILE A 238 23.94 7.88 18.30
CA ILE A 238 24.41 6.69 17.56
C ILE A 238 23.80 6.71 16.15
N ARG A 239 22.50 6.99 16.06
CA ARG A 239 21.77 7.03 14.79
C ARG A 239 20.89 8.28 14.76
N PRO A 240 21.10 9.20 13.79
CA PRO A 240 20.26 10.38 13.67
C PRO A 240 18.81 10.00 13.34
N ALA A 241 17.89 10.90 13.67
CA ALA A 241 16.47 10.69 13.46
C ALA A 241 16.15 10.52 11.95
N GLY A 242 15.43 9.46 11.58
CA GLY A 242 15.14 9.16 10.17
C GLY A 242 13.83 8.38 10.00
N PRO A 243 13.77 7.40 9.06
CA PRO A 243 12.64 6.47 8.95
C PRO A 243 12.45 5.58 10.18
N GLY A 244 13.51 5.38 10.98
CA GLY A 244 13.49 4.70 12.27
C GLY A 244 13.71 5.67 13.45
N PRO A 245 13.80 5.16 14.69
CA PRO A 245 14.00 6.00 15.86
C PRO A 245 15.32 6.77 15.78
N LEU A 246 15.36 7.93 16.43
CA LEU A 246 16.60 8.56 16.87
C LEU A 246 17.19 7.68 17.97
N VAL A 247 18.41 7.18 17.79
CA VAL A 247 19.07 6.31 18.78
C VAL A 247 20.21 7.08 19.41
N LEU A 248 20.18 7.19 20.74
CA LEU A 248 21.19 7.84 21.55
C LEU A 248 21.82 6.82 22.49
N SER A 249 23.14 6.85 22.66
CA SER A 249 23.80 6.26 23.83
C SER A 249 23.75 7.24 24.98
N THR A 250 23.64 6.74 26.19
CA THR A 250 23.75 7.54 27.40
C THR A 250 24.55 6.84 28.47
N ASP A 251 25.35 7.63 29.19
CA ASP A 251 26.13 7.18 30.34
C ASP A 251 25.52 7.76 31.61
N SER A 252 25.52 6.95 32.67
CA SER A 252 25.19 7.40 34.02
C SER A 252 26.41 8.03 34.71
N GLY A 253 26.24 8.54 35.92
CA GLY A 253 27.36 8.90 36.80
C GLY A 253 28.17 7.70 37.29
N ASP A 254 27.62 6.49 37.13
CA ASP A 254 28.28 5.21 37.40
C ASP A 254 28.95 4.68 36.10
N PRO A 255 30.28 4.43 36.06
CA PRO A 255 31.02 4.08 34.85
C PRO A 255 30.48 2.85 34.09
N ASP A 256 29.87 1.90 34.77
CA ASP A 256 29.37 0.65 34.17
C ASP A 256 27.89 0.71 33.75
N SER A 257 27.21 1.84 33.97
CA SER A 257 25.79 1.98 33.69
C SER A 257 25.54 2.78 32.41
N THR A 258 25.59 2.07 31.29
CA THR A 258 25.23 2.59 29.96
C THR A 258 23.80 2.22 29.58
N ALA A 259 23.16 3.06 28.78
CA ALA A 259 21.82 2.81 28.24
C ALA A 259 21.69 3.30 26.80
N ALA A 260 20.85 2.61 26.03
CA ALA A 260 20.41 3.05 24.72
C ALA A 260 19.02 3.69 24.85
N ILE A 261 18.86 4.86 24.24
CA ILE A 261 17.62 5.62 24.18
C ILE A 261 17.14 5.67 22.73
N GLU A 262 15.97 5.10 22.47
CA GLU A 262 15.24 5.23 21.22
C GLU A 262 14.12 6.27 21.37
N LEU A 263 14.18 7.33 20.58
CA LEU A 263 13.16 8.38 20.52
C LEU A 263 12.40 8.31 19.20
N TYR A 264 11.08 8.16 19.32
CA TYR A 264 10.15 8.03 18.20
C TYR A 264 9.33 9.30 18.03
N GLY A 265 9.35 9.87 16.82
CA GLY A 265 8.56 11.06 16.48
C GLY A 265 7.09 10.72 16.14
N PRO A 266 6.17 11.69 16.24
CA PRO A 266 4.73 11.47 15.99
C PRO A 266 4.41 11.02 14.56
N HIS A 267 5.30 11.28 13.60
CA HIS A 267 5.09 10.96 12.18
C HIS A 267 5.79 9.67 11.71
N GLN A 268 6.47 8.94 12.61
CA GLN A 268 7.19 7.72 12.24
C GLN A 268 6.28 6.47 12.18
N ARG A 269 5.07 6.50 12.77
CA ARG A 269 4.15 5.35 12.74
C ARG A 269 3.57 5.07 11.36
N SER A 270 3.29 6.09 10.56
CA SER A 270 2.36 5.99 9.43
C SER A 270 2.77 4.94 8.40
N GLY A 271 4.07 4.83 8.08
CA GLY A 271 4.59 3.79 7.19
C GLY A 271 4.60 2.38 7.81
N GLY A 272 4.73 2.26 9.12
CA GLY A 272 4.59 0.99 9.84
C GLY A 272 3.14 0.51 9.87
N ALA A 273 2.22 1.39 10.28
CA ALA A 273 0.80 1.08 10.44
C ALA A 273 0.15 0.69 9.12
N LEU A 274 0.47 1.36 8.00
CA LEU A 274 -0.05 0.99 6.69
C LEU A 274 0.41 -0.41 6.28
N ARG A 275 1.68 -0.76 6.54
CA ARG A 275 2.22 -2.09 6.23
C ARG A 275 1.57 -3.18 7.08
N GLU A 276 1.26 -2.87 8.32
CA GLU A 276 0.59 -3.77 9.27
C GLU A 276 -0.88 -3.97 8.90
N LEU A 277 -1.60 -2.90 8.59
CA LEU A 277 -2.96 -2.94 8.06
C LEU A 277 -3.03 -3.73 6.76
N TRP A 278 -2.09 -3.48 5.84
CA TRP A 278 -2.00 -4.23 4.59
C TRP A 278 -1.73 -5.72 4.82
N ARG A 279 -0.89 -6.08 5.80
CA ARG A 279 -0.69 -7.49 6.19
C ARG A 279 -1.98 -8.07 6.75
N LYS A 280 -2.68 -7.37 7.64
CA LYS A 280 -3.95 -7.84 8.22
C LYS A 280 -5.06 -8.02 7.18
N LEU A 281 -5.12 -7.16 6.16
CA LEU A 281 -6.07 -7.32 5.05
C LEU A 281 -5.71 -8.51 4.14
N ARG A 282 -4.41 -8.74 3.93
CA ARG A 282 -3.91 -9.75 3.00
C ARG A 282 -3.79 -11.15 3.60
N LEU A 283 -3.43 -11.26 4.87
CA LEU A 283 -3.20 -12.53 5.58
C LEU A 283 -4.46 -12.96 6.32
N ARG A 284 -4.54 -14.26 6.66
CA ARG A 284 -5.60 -14.78 7.54
C ARG A 284 -5.45 -14.21 8.96
N ASP A 285 -6.55 -14.10 9.71
CA ASP A 285 -6.54 -13.42 11.02
C ASP A 285 -5.58 -14.07 12.03
N ALA A 286 -5.42 -15.40 11.97
CA ALA A 286 -4.51 -16.15 12.84
C ALA A 286 -3.01 -15.84 12.60
N GLU A 287 -2.68 -15.18 11.49
CA GLU A 287 -1.29 -14.95 11.02
C GLU A 287 -0.74 -13.60 11.44
N THR A 288 -1.58 -12.73 12.00
CA THR A 288 -1.20 -11.35 12.28
C THR A 288 -1.47 -11.00 13.72
N ALA A 289 -0.47 -10.40 14.35
CA ALA A 289 -0.61 -9.73 15.63
C ALA A 289 -1.74 -8.67 15.63
N PRO A 290 -2.28 -8.31 16.81
CA PRO A 290 -3.21 -7.20 16.97
C PRO A 290 -2.64 -5.88 16.40
N LEU A 291 -3.51 -5.05 15.83
CA LEU A 291 -3.09 -3.76 15.26
C LEU A 291 -2.73 -2.77 16.37
N GLN A 292 -1.50 -2.29 16.38
CA GLN A 292 -1.05 -1.30 17.37
C GLN A 292 -1.25 0.13 16.85
N ALA A 293 -2.45 0.69 16.99
CA ALA A 293 -2.84 1.93 16.28
C ALA A 293 -1.94 3.17 16.50
N SER A 294 -1.11 3.23 17.53
CA SER A 294 -0.21 4.38 17.83
C SER A 294 1.25 3.98 18.03
N MET A 295 2.20 4.90 17.79
CA MET A 295 3.62 4.69 18.17
C MET A 295 3.74 4.36 19.65
N ARG A 296 2.99 5.06 20.49
CA ARG A 296 2.98 4.84 21.95
C ARG A 296 2.68 3.38 22.27
N ARG A 297 1.60 2.82 21.72
CA ARG A 297 1.23 1.41 21.93
C ARG A 297 2.25 0.44 21.36
N ALA A 298 2.83 0.74 20.20
CA ALA A 298 3.84 -0.13 19.60
C ALA A 298 5.14 -0.21 20.42
N VAL A 299 5.57 0.92 20.97
CA VAL A 299 6.75 0.99 21.82
C VAL A 299 6.48 0.40 23.22
N GLU A 300 5.30 0.65 23.77
CA GLU A 300 4.85 0.03 25.02
C GLU A 300 4.81 -1.50 24.92
N HIS A 301 4.27 -2.02 23.82
CA HIS A 301 4.26 -3.46 23.55
C HIS A 301 5.68 -4.03 23.48
N ARG A 302 6.60 -3.38 22.75
CA ARG A 302 8.01 -3.79 22.71
C ARG A 302 8.64 -3.81 24.10
N ALA A 303 8.34 -2.82 24.94
CA ALA A 303 8.84 -2.75 26.31
C ALA A 303 8.28 -3.89 27.19
N LEU A 304 7.00 -4.23 27.01
CA LEU A 304 6.35 -5.35 27.69
C LEU A 304 6.96 -6.68 27.24
N MET A 305 7.19 -6.87 25.93
CA MET A 305 7.87 -8.07 25.41
C MET A 305 9.29 -8.21 25.97
N ALA A 306 10.04 -7.10 26.09
CA ALA A 306 11.39 -7.13 26.69
C ALA A 306 11.36 -7.56 28.16
N ILE A 307 10.32 -7.19 28.92
CA ILE A 307 10.12 -7.63 30.30
C ILE A 307 9.76 -9.12 30.33
N ALA A 308 8.73 -9.53 29.58
CA ALA A 308 8.25 -10.91 29.56
C ALA A 308 9.33 -11.91 29.10
N ILE A 309 10.07 -11.59 28.03
CA ILE A 309 11.17 -12.42 27.54
C ILE A 309 12.38 -12.36 28.50
N GLY A 310 12.54 -11.24 29.19
CA GLY A 310 13.54 -11.09 30.25
C GLY A 310 13.29 -12.01 31.44
N GLU A 311 12.02 -12.20 31.84
CA GLU A 311 11.63 -13.15 32.89
C GLU A 311 11.91 -14.60 32.51
N VAL A 312 11.80 -14.95 31.22
CA VAL A 312 12.22 -16.27 30.69
C VAL A 312 13.76 -16.43 30.71
N GLY A 313 14.50 -15.34 30.85
CA GLY A 313 15.97 -15.35 30.89
C GLY A 313 16.65 -15.42 29.52
N VAL A 314 15.91 -15.21 28.43
CA VAL A 314 16.43 -15.30 27.05
C VAL A 314 16.39 -13.95 26.32
N ALA A 315 16.20 -12.82 27.03
CA ALA A 315 16.30 -11.48 26.46
C ALA A 315 17.75 -10.98 26.41
N ASN A 316 18.15 -10.39 25.29
CA ASN A 316 19.47 -9.74 25.15
C ASN A 316 19.48 -8.29 25.63
N THR A 317 18.34 -7.74 26.03
CA THR A 317 18.22 -6.37 26.53
C THR A 317 17.14 -6.30 27.61
N SER A 318 17.21 -5.28 28.47
CA SER A 318 16.21 -5.03 29.51
C SER A 318 15.72 -3.59 29.47
N THR A 319 14.41 -3.39 29.65
CA THR A 319 13.78 -2.08 29.65
C THR A 319 14.19 -1.27 30.89
N ILE A 320 14.57 -0.02 30.69
CA ILE A 320 14.85 0.95 31.76
C ILE A 320 13.65 1.89 31.93
N ALA A 321 13.21 2.50 30.83
CA ALA A 321 12.13 3.48 30.88
C ALA A 321 11.31 3.49 29.59
N PHE A 322 10.00 3.72 29.76
CA PHE A 322 9.10 4.07 28.69
C PHE A 322 8.33 5.33 29.10
N ALA A 323 8.25 6.32 28.21
CA ALA A 323 7.50 7.54 28.48
C ALA A 323 6.92 8.16 27.21
N ALA A 324 5.70 8.68 27.30
CA ALA A 324 5.19 9.66 26.35
C ALA A 324 5.81 11.02 26.67
N LEU A 325 6.35 11.69 25.67
CA LEU A 325 6.96 13.01 25.77
C LEU A 325 6.08 14.05 25.04
N ASP A 326 6.44 15.31 25.20
CA ASP A 326 5.75 16.42 24.56
C ASP A 326 5.75 16.31 23.02
N ARG A 327 4.80 17.00 22.38
CA ARG A 327 4.64 17.04 20.91
C ARG A 327 4.50 15.66 20.25
N GLY A 328 4.02 14.67 21.01
CA GLY A 328 3.73 13.31 20.51
C GLY A 328 4.95 12.43 20.31
N TRP A 329 6.09 12.78 20.93
CA TRP A 329 7.27 11.92 20.97
C TRP A 329 7.08 10.77 21.96
N THR A 330 7.72 9.64 21.69
CA THR A 330 7.74 8.48 22.59
C THR A 330 9.17 8.06 22.87
N LEU A 331 9.49 7.84 24.14
CA LEU A 331 10.78 7.36 24.62
C LEU A 331 10.71 5.86 24.93
N TYR A 332 11.71 5.13 24.46
CA TYR A 332 12.06 3.79 24.91
C TYR A 332 13.53 3.75 25.27
N ALA A 333 13.83 3.51 26.53
CA ALA A 333 15.19 3.35 27.01
C ALA A 333 15.39 1.95 27.53
N HIS A 334 16.52 1.35 27.15
CA HIS A 334 16.87 -0.02 27.48
C HIS A 334 18.38 -0.14 27.68
N ARG A 335 18.82 -1.21 28.35
CA ARG A 335 20.24 -1.53 28.42
C ARG A 335 20.79 -1.89 27.05
N PRO A 336 22.09 -1.68 26.78
CA PRO A 336 22.71 -2.14 25.53
C PRO A 336 22.45 -3.63 25.29
N VAL A 337 22.50 -4.01 24.01
CA VAL A 337 22.37 -5.41 23.60
C VAL A 337 23.53 -6.22 24.20
N ARG A 338 23.21 -7.34 24.85
CA ARG A 338 24.16 -8.28 25.44
C ARG A 338 24.59 -9.34 24.42
N GLY A 339 25.84 -9.77 24.52
CA GLY A 339 26.40 -10.84 23.69
C GLY A 339 26.77 -10.41 22.27
N ILE A 340 27.31 -11.36 21.52
CA ILE A 340 27.79 -11.18 20.15
C ILE A 340 26.71 -11.69 19.17
N PRO A 341 26.44 -11.01 18.05
CA PRO A 341 25.51 -11.48 17.02
C PRO A 341 25.81 -12.89 16.51
N LEU A 342 24.77 -13.69 16.25
CA LEU A 342 24.89 -15.11 15.90
C LEU A 342 25.72 -15.34 14.63
N ASP A 343 25.65 -14.43 13.65
CA ASP A 343 26.42 -14.52 12.41
C ASP A 343 27.94 -14.36 12.61
N GLU A 344 28.36 -13.70 13.68
CA GLU A 344 29.77 -13.52 14.04
C GLU A 344 30.32 -14.69 14.89
N CYS A 345 29.46 -15.46 15.57
CA CYS A 345 29.85 -16.55 16.47
C CYS A 345 29.31 -17.94 16.08
N THR A 346 28.96 -18.14 14.80
CA THR A 346 28.44 -19.42 14.27
C THR A 346 29.37 -20.60 14.54
N LYS A 347 30.69 -20.42 14.43
CA LYS A 347 31.69 -21.49 14.60
C LYS A 347 31.78 -22.02 16.03
N THR A 348 31.50 -21.17 17.02
CA THR A 348 31.63 -21.50 18.44
C THR A 348 30.29 -21.87 19.08
N THR A 349 29.18 -21.46 18.46
CA THR A 349 27.83 -21.67 19.00
C THR A 349 27.15 -22.84 18.28
N PRO A 350 26.84 -23.95 18.97
CA PRO A 350 26.07 -25.05 18.37
C PRO A 350 24.66 -24.60 17.99
N VAL A 351 24.20 -24.99 16.79
CA VAL A 351 22.84 -24.66 16.31
C VAL A 351 21.74 -25.16 17.25
N ALA A 352 21.97 -26.28 17.95
CA ALA A 352 21.04 -26.83 18.96
C ALA A 352 20.68 -25.83 20.04
N ARG A 353 21.64 -25.05 20.57
CA ARG A 353 21.38 -24.05 21.63
C ARG A 353 20.44 -22.93 21.17
N VAL A 354 20.47 -22.61 19.87
CA VAL A 354 19.58 -21.59 19.29
C VAL A 354 18.15 -22.12 19.27
N TRP A 355 17.96 -23.38 18.87
CA TRP A 355 16.66 -24.05 18.87
C TRP A 355 16.12 -24.26 20.29
N GLU A 356 16.97 -24.71 21.23
CA GLU A 356 16.61 -24.85 22.64
C GLU A 356 16.12 -23.53 23.25
N SER A 357 16.78 -22.42 22.92
CA SER A 357 16.38 -21.10 23.42
C SER A 357 15.06 -20.61 22.81
N LEU A 358 14.78 -20.94 21.53
CA LEU A 358 13.45 -20.73 20.95
C LEU A 358 12.40 -21.62 21.63
N GLY A 359 12.76 -22.86 21.97
CA GLY A 359 11.92 -23.79 22.75
C GLY A 359 11.46 -23.14 24.06
N LYS A 360 12.40 -22.57 24.82
CA LYS A 360 12.08 -21.83 26.05
C LYS A 360 11.10 -20.67 25.83
N LEU A 361 11.17 -19.95 24.71
CA LEU A 361 10.16 -18.91 24.40
C LEU A 361 8.77 -19.51 24.14
N HIS A 362 8.73 -20.59 23.36
CA HIS A 362 7.48 -21.25 22.99
C HIS A 362 6.80 -21.92 24.19
N ASP A 363 7.56 -22.42 25.18
CA ASP A 363 7.03 -22.98 26.43
C ASP A 363 6.20 -21.96 27.24
N PHE A 364 6.51 -20.67 27.10
CA PHE A 364 5.76 -19.56 27.71
C PHE A 364 4.72 -18.94 26.75
N GLN A 365 4.42 -19.61 25.63
CA GLN A 365 3.54 -19.12 24.56
C GLN A 365 3.95 -17.73 24.02
N ILE A 366 5.26 -17.50 23.89
CA ILE A 366 5.81 -16.28 23.32
C ILE A 366 6.33 -16.56 21.91
N SER A 367 5.80 -15.83 20.93
CA SER A 367 6.39 -15.76 19.59
C SER A 367 7.32 -14.55 19.50
N HIS A 368 8.45 -14.69 18.80
CA HIS A 368 9.42 -13.64 18.51
C HIS A 368 9.05 -12.82 17.26
N GLY A 369 8.58 -13.46 16.18
CA GLY A 369 8.11 -12.80 14.96
C GLY A 369 9.17 -12.09 14.09
N ASP A 370 10.47 -12.20 14.40
CA ASP A 370 11.55 -11.54 13.66
C ASP A 370 12.95 -12.17 13.87
N LEU A 371 13.07 -13.48 13.64
CA LEU A 371 14.29 -14.24 13.94
C LEU A 371 15.38 -14.05 12.88
N ARG A 372 16.05 -12.89 12.90
CA ARG A 372 17.20 -12.53 12.04
C ARG A 372 18.51 -12.75 12.78
N SER A 373 19.60 -13.02 12.06
CA SER A 373 20.93 -13.31 12.65
C SER A 373 21.36 -12.25 13.67
N HIS A 374 21.21 -10.97 13.36
CA HIS A 374 21.64 -9.87 14.23
C HIS A 374 20.68 -9.54 15.38
N GLU A 375 19.48 -10.13 15.42
CA GLU A 375 18.60 -10.06 16.60
C GLU A 375 18.81 -11.24 17.56
N ILE A 376 19.63 -12.23 17.16
CA ILE A 376 20.01 -13.37 17.99
C ILE A 376 21.46 -13.15 18.42
N THR A 377 21.70 -13.16 19.72
CA THR A 377 23.02 -12.88 20.30
C THR A 377 23.43 -13.98 21.25
N VAL A 378 24.73 -14.18 21.43
CA VAL A 378 25.28 -15.21 22.30
C VAL A 378 26.15 -14.55 23.36
N ASP A 379 25.81 -14.79 24.63
CA ASP A 379 26.49 -14.25 25.80
C ASP A 379 26.88 -15.42 26.73
N ASP A 380 28.18 -15.62 26.94
CA ASP A 380 28.73 -16.78 27.69
C ASP A 380 28.12 -18.14 27.29
N GLY A 381 27.89 -18.32 25.99
CA GLY A 381 27.31 -19.54 25.43
C GLY A 381 25.80 -19.70 25.60
N THR A 382 25.12 -18.71 26.21
CA THR A 382 23.66 -18.60 26.28
C THR A 382 23.14 -17.84 25.07
N VAL A 383 22.16 -18.40 24.36
CA VAL A 383 21.53 -17.71 23.24
C VAL A 383 20.41 -16.82 23.75
N LEU A 384 20.44 -15.56 23.34
CA LEU A 384 19.51 -14.50 23.72
C LEU A 384 18.87 -13.89 22.47
N PHE A 385 17.69 -13.33 22.63
CA PHE A 385 16.89 -12.73 21.57
C PHE A 385 16.70 -11.22 21.80
N GLY A 386 16.58 -10.46 20.71
CA GLY A 386 16.34 -9.03 20.70
C GLY A 386 15.26 -8.63 19.70
N GLY A 387 15.13 -7.32 19.45
CA GLY A 387 14.25 -6.86 18.36
C GLY A 387 12.76 -7.15 18.54
N PHE A 388 12.25 -7.12 19.78
CA PHE A 388 10.90 -7.53 20.19
C PHE A 388 9.72 -6.70 19.65
N GLY A 389 9.89 -5.95 18.56
CA GLY A 389 8.84 -5.15 17.95
C GLY A 389 7.75 -5.95 17.23
N ASN A 390 8.00 -7.23 16.92
CA ASN A 390 7.02 -8.15 16.32
C ASN A 390 6.73 -9.37 17.23
N ALA A 391 7.25 -9.38 18.45
CA ALA A 391 7.02 -10.46 19.39
C ALA A 391 5.60 -10.37 19.97
N GLU A 392 4.99 -11.50 20.28
CA GLU A 392 3.64 -11.57 20.86
C GLU A 392 3.61 -12.55 22.03
N TYR A 393 2.96 -12.12 23.12
CA TYR A 393 2.69 -12.91 24.32
C TYR A 393 1.29 -13.53 24.22
N GLY A 394 1.16 -14.83 24.50
CA GLY A 394 -0.07 -15.57 24.20
C GLY A 394 -0.23 -15.81 22.70
N ALA A 395 0.88 -16.15 22.03
CA ALA A 395 0.94 -16.35 20.60
C ALA A 395 0.04 -17.49 20.12
N THR A 396 -0.54 -17.33 18.92
CA THR A 396 -1.30 -18.40 18.28
C THR A 396 -0.35 -19.49 17.76
N GLU A 397 -0.86 -20.70 17.56
CA GLU A 397 -0.09 -21.79 16.97
C GLU A 397 0.50 -21.38 15.61
N ALA A 398 -0.24 -20.63 14.79
CA ALA A 398 0.26 -20.12 13.51
C ALA A 398 1.49 -19.21 13.67
N GLN A 399 1.53 -18.38 14.73
CA GLN A 399 2.69 -17.51 15.02
C GLN A 399 3.90 -18.33 15.47
N LEU A 400 3.71 -19.31 16.36
CA LEU A 400 4.78 -20.22 16.79
C LEU A 400 5.35 -21.01 15.59
N GLN A 401 4.48 -21.56 14.73
CA GLN A 401 4.90 -22.25 13.51
C GLN A 401 5.62 -21.32 12.51
N SER A 402 5.26 -20.03 12.48
CA SER A 402 5.94 -19.02 11.67
C SER A 402 7.35 -18.75 12.19
N ASP A 403 7.57 -18.78 13.51
CA ASP A 403 8.89 -18.62 14.10
C ASP A 403 9.79 -19.83 13.83
N LEU A 404 9.27 -21.05 13.90
CA LEU A 404 10.00 -22.24 13.46
C LEU A 404 10.44 -22.11 12.00
N ALA A 405 9.54 -21.65 11.10
CA ALA A 405 9.88 -21.43 9.70
C ALA A 405 10.92 -20.30 9.50
N GLN A 406 10.85 -19.22 10.28
CA GLN A 406 11.84 -18.15 10.26
C GLN A 406 13.21 -18.63 10.72
N LEU A 407 13.26 -19.36 11.84
CA LEU A 407 14.52 -19.86 12.38
C LEU A 407 15.14 -20.90 11.45
N LEU A 408 14.35 -21.79 10.85
CA LEU A 408 14.82 -22.71 9.81
C LEU A 408 15.54 -21.96 8.67
N VAL A 409 15.00 -20.83 8.21
CA VAL A 409 15.65 -20.02 7.17
C VAL A 409 16.95 -19.41 7.67
N THR A 410 16.95 -18.83 8.87
CA THR A 410 18.14 -18.17 9.44
C THR A 410 19.25 -19.17 9.76
N THR A 411 18.96 -20.27 10.44
CA THR A 411 19.97 -21.28 10.80
C THR A 411 20.44 -22.09 9.60
N SER A 412 19.57 -22.37 8.60
CA SER A 412 20.01 -23.03 7.36
C SER A 412 20.96 -22.17 6.54
N ALA A 413 20.83 -20.84 6.62
CA ALA A 413 21.73 -19.91 5.96
C ALA A 413 23.07 -19.75 6.70
N LEU A 414 23.07 -19.83 8.04
CA LEU A 414 24.26 -19.63 8.86
C LEU A 414 25.12 -20.88 9.08
N TYR A 415 24.49 -22.04 9.22
CA TYR A 415 25.17 -23.31 9.52
C TYR A 415 25.16 -24.21 8.27
N ASP A 416 24.01 -24.82 8.01
CA ASP A 416 23.63 -25.56 6.82
C ASP A 416 22.21 -26.11 7.04
N ALA A 417 21.52 -26.52 5.97
CA ALA A 417 20.15 -27.02 6.09
C ALA A 417 20.04 -28.31 6.92
N LYS A 418 21.04 -29.22 6.84
CA LYS A 418 21.01 -30.53 7.49
C LYS A 418 21.14 -30.41 9.00
N SER A 419 22.12 -29.66 9.48
CA SER A 419 22.32 -29.39 10.91
C SER A 419 21.16 -28.57 11.49
N ALA A 420 20.67 -27.57 10.75
CA ALA A 420 19.52 -26.76 11.15
C ALA A 420 18.25 -27.59 11.33
N VAL A 421 17.89 -28.40 10.33
CA VAL A 421 16.68 -29.24 10.38
C VAL A 421 16.79 -30.31 11.45
N ARG A 422 17.97 -30.93 11.63
CA ARG A 422 18.19 -31.93 12.69
C ARG A 422 17.96 -31.33 14.07
N ALA A 423 18.63 -30.22 14.38
CA ALA A 423 18.45 -29.55 15.67
C ALA A 423 17.01 -29.07 15.91
N ALA A 424 16.32 -28.65 14.85
CA ALA A 424 14.91 -28.29 14.91
C ALA A 424 14.02 -29.50 15.27
N ILE A 425 14.25 -30.65 14.62
CA ILE A 425 13.52 -31.91 14.89
C ILE A 425 13.82 -32.41 16.31
N ASP A 426 15.07 -32.35 16.74
CA ASP A 426 15.48 -32.80 18.08
C ASP A 426 14.82 -31.96 19.19
N THR A 427 14.57 -30.67 18.93
CA THR A 427 13.97 -29.75 19.92
C THR A 427 12.43 -29.75 19.89
N PHE A 428 11.83 -29.63 18.70
CA PHE A 428 10.38 -29.44 18.55
C PHE A 428 9.63 -30.67 18.08
N GLY A 429 10.33 -31.74 17.73
CA GLY A 429 9.76 -32.96 17.18
C GLY A 429 9.46 -32.87 15.69
N LYS A 430 9.40 -34.05 15.07
CA LYS A 430 9.23 -34.25 13.63
C LYS A 430 7.95 -33.60 13.08
N ASP A 431 6.82 -33.77 13.76
CA ASP A 431 5.50 -33.35 13.25
C ASP A 431 5.33 -31.83 13.26
N ASN A 432 5.87 -31.16 14.28
CA ASN A 432 5.88 -29.70 14.36
C ASN A 432 6.75 -29.10 13.26
N ILE A 433 7.96 -29.65 13.03
CA ILE A 433 8.83 -29.17 11.95
C ILE A 433 8.23 -29.45 10.57
N LEU A 434 7.57 -30.59 10.38
CA LEU A 434 6.85 -30.90 9.15
C LEU A 434 5.72 -29.88 8.91
N THR A 435 4.98 -29.50 9.95
CA THR A 435 3.92 -28.48 9.89
C THR A 435 4.50 -27.10 9.56
N ALA A 436 5.53 -26.66 10.29
CA ALA A 436 6.24 -25.40 10.04
C ALA A 436 6.81 -25.33 8.61
N SER A 437 7.27 -26.45 8.05
CA SER A 437 7.86 -26.50 6.70
C SER A 437 6.87 -26.14 5.58
N ARG A 438 5.55 -26.27 5.83
CA ARG A 438 4.50 -25.81 4.91
C ARG A 438 4.54 -24.28 4.76
N ARG A 439 5.03 -23.58 5.79
CA ARG A 439 5.25 -22.13 5.86
C ARG A 439 6.62 -21.69 5.33
N LEU A 440 7.46 -22.59 4.81
CA LEU A 440 8.68 -22.20 4.07
C LEU A 440 8.34 -21.67 2.67
N THR A 441 7.70 -20.50 2.60
CA THR A 441 7.32 -19.82 1.36
C THR A 441 7.66 -18.34 1.40
N LYS A 442 7.86 -17.71 0.23
CA LYS A 442 8.15 -16.26 0.13
C LYS A 442 7.05 -15.37 0.73
N SER A 443 5.81 -15.86 0.78
CA SER A 443 4.65 -15.16 1.35
C SER A 443 4.57 -15.27 2.87
N ALA A 444 5.00 -16.39 3.42
CA ALA A 444 5.00 -16.69 4.85
C ALA A 444 6.18 -16.04 5.58
N VAL A 445 7.39 -16.26 5.06
CA VAL A 445 8.61 -15.79 5.70
C VAL A 445 8.71 -14.26 5.56
N PRO A 446 8.77 -13.51 6.68
CA PRO A 446 8.84 -12.07 6.68
C PRO A 446 9.95 -11.54 5.78
N LYS A 447 9.68 -10.44 5.07
CA LYS A 447 10.64 -9.80 4.15
C LYS A 447 11.96 -9.40 4.84
N ARG A 448 11.93 -9.13 6.14
CA ARG A 448 13.13 -8.76 6.92
C ARG A 448 14.06 -9.96 7.08
N VAL A 449 13.53 -11.14 7.43
CA VAL A 449 14.28 -12.41 7.49
C VAL A 449 14.79 -12.82 6.11
N ARG A 450 13.95 -12.70 5.07
CA ARG A 450 14.41 -12.99 3.70
C ARG A 450 15.50 -12.05 3.17
N LYS A 451 15.65 -10.86 3.75
CA LYS A 451 16.69 -9.88 3.38
C LYS A 451 17.97 -10.04 4.18
N SER A 452 17.93 -10.71 5.34
CA SER A 452 19.11 -10.98 6.15
C SER A 452 19.90 -12.20 5.67
N VAL A 453 19.41 -12.92 4.66
CA VAL A 453 20.08 -14.06 4.04
C VAL A 453 20.36 -13.75 2.57
N GLY A 454 21.43 -14.34 2.01
CA GLY A 454 21.87 -14.09 0.63
C GLY A 454 20.81 -14.46 -0.43
N ASP A 455 20.67 -15.75 -0.73
CA ASP A 455 19.59 -16.25 -1.60
C ASP A 455 18.49 -16.92 -0.78
N ALA A 456 17.52 -16.11 -0.34
CA ALA A 456 16.38 -16.61 0.42
C ALA A 456 15.57 -17.68 -0.33
N SER A 457 15.53 -17.66 -1.67
CA SER A 457 14.76 -18.64 -2.44
C SER A 457 15.46 -20.00 -2.41
N ALA A 458 16.78 -20.01 -2.61
CA ALA A 458 17.59 -21.21 -2.50
C ALA A 458 17.57 -21.77 -1.07
N VAL A 459 17.77 -20.93 -0.05
CA VAL A 459 17.75 -21.34 1.37
C VAL A 459 16.40 -21.95 1.76
N ILE A 460 15.28 -21.31 1.39
CA ILE A 460 13.93 -21.83 1.65
C ILE A 460 13.72 -23.20 0.99
N SER A 461 14.25 -23.36 -0.23
CA SER A 461 14.09 -24.61 -1.00
C SER A 461 14.96 -25.73 -0.43
N ALA A 462 16.20 -25.41 -0.02
CA ALA A 462 17.13 -26.34 0.63
C ALA A 462 16.61 -26.80 2.00
N ALA A 463 16.16 -25.87 2.85
CA ALA A 463 15.55 -26.20 4.14
C ALA A 463 14.32 -27.10 3.96
N ARG A 464 13.45 -26.82 2.99
CA ARG A 464 12.28 -27.68 2.70
C ARG A 464 12.69 -29.07 2.19
N ALA A 465 13.67 -29.15 1.30
CA ALA A 465 14.18 -30.43 0.79
C ALA A 465 14.76 -31.29 1.93
N GLU A 466 15.46 -30.65 2.86
CA GLU A 466 16.06 -31.34 3.98
C GLU A 466 15.03 -31.78 5.03
N VAL A 467 14.01 -30.95 5.32
CA VAL A 467 12.85 -31.40 6.13
C VAL A 467 12.21 -32.62 5.47
N LYS A 468 11.98 -32.60 4.15
CA LYS A 468 11.42 -33.74 3.43
C LYS A 468 12.29 -35.01 3.61
N SER A 469 13.60 -34.86 3.47
CA SER A 469 14.58 -35.95 3.62
C SER A 469 14.56 -36.56 5.02
N GLN A 470 14.69 -35.75 6.07
CA GLN A 470 14.79 -36.24 7.45
C GLN A 470 13.44 -36.69 8.04
N THR A 471 12.32 -36.17 7.53
CA THR A 471 10.98 -36.58 7.99
C THR A 471 10.38 -37.72 7.15
N GLY A 472 10.93 -38.05 5.98
CA GLY A 472 10.39 -39.09 5.11
C GLY A 472 9.02 -38.75 4.51
N ALA A 473 8.66 -37.47 4.42
CA ALA A 473 7.39 -37.04 3.82
C ALA A 473 7.44 -37.11 2.28
N ASP A 474 6.37 -37.55 1.63
CA ASP A 474 6.33 -37.65 0.16
C ASP A 474 6.29 -36.28 -0.53
N GLN A 475 5.47 -35.36 -0.02
CA GLN A 475 5.38 -33.97 -0.48
C GLN A 475 4.98 -33.03 0.66
N ILE A 476 5.55 -31.83 0.65
CA ILE A 476 5.18 -30.75 1.58
C ILE A 476 4.29 -29.78 0.81
N GLU A 477 2.98 -29.85 1.06
CA GLU A 477 2.03 -28.90 0.49
C GLU A 477 2.27 -27.49 1.06
N LYS A 478 2.28 -26.48 0.19
CA LYS A 478 2.51 -25.09 0.60
C LYS A 478 1.23 -24.53 1.20
N GLU A 479 1.32 -24.05 2.43
CA GLU A 479 0.15 -23.43 3.09
C GLU A 479 -0.19 -22.07 2.47
N THR A 480 -1.48 -21.83 2.21
CA THR A 480 -1.98 -20.55 1.71
C THR A 480 -2.32 -19.60 2.87
N ILE A 481 -1.35 -18.77 3.21
CA ILE A 481 -1.45 -17.81 4.34
C ILE A 481 -2.28 -16.57 3.94
N THR A 482 -2.42 -16.29 2.65
CA THR A 482 -3.17 -15.14 2.15
C THR A 482 -4.67 -15.39 2.13
N ARG A 483 -5.47 -14.44 2.65
CA ARG A 483 -6.94 -14.45 2.62
C ARG A 483 -7.50 -14.46 1.20
N PHE A 484 -6.86 -13.73 0.28
CA PHE A 484 -7.24 -13.67 -1.13
C PHE A 484 -6.05 -14.01 -2.03
N THR A 485 -6.25 -14.93 -2.96
CA THR A 485 -5.28 -15.22 -4.02
C THR A 485 -5.37 -14.17 -5.13
N ARG A 486 -4.30 -14.01 -5.91
CA ARG A 486 -4.28 -13.06 -7.05
C ARG A 486 -5.39 -13.37 -8.06
N SER A 487 -5.62 -14.66 -8.32
CA SER A 487 -6.65 -15.12 -9.25
C SER A 487 -8.06 -14.72 -8.78
N GLN A 488 -8.35 -14.85 -7.48
CA GLN A 488 -9.64 -14.43 -6.91
C GLN A 488 -9.90 -12.93 -7.06
N VAL A 489 -8.87 -12.08 -6.86
CA VAL A 489 -9.02 -10.63 -7.04
C VAL A 489 -9.29 -10.28 -8.50
N VAL A 490 -8.55 -10.90 -9.44
CA VAL A 490 -8.79 -10.71 -10.88
C VAL A 490 -10.18 -11.17 -11.28
N GLN A 491 -10.63 -12.34 -10.80
CA GLN A 491 -11.98 -12.85 -11.04
C GLN A 491 -13.05 -11.91 -10.51
N LEU A 492 -12.88 -11.34 -9.32
CA LEU A 492 -13.83 -10.38 -8.74
C LEU A 492 -13.92 -9.10 -9.59
N VAL A 493 -12.79 -8.57 -10.05
CA VAL A 493 -12.77 -7.38 -10.93
C VAL A 493 -13.43 -7.68 -12.27
N LEU A 494 -13.12 -8.82 -12.88
CA LEU A 494 -13.74 -9.26 -14.14
C LEU A 494 -15.25 -9.49 -13.98
N LEU A 495 -15.69 -10.06 -12.85
CA LEU A 495 -17.10 -10.21 -12.53
C LEU A 495 -17.80 -8.84 -12.39
N GLY A 496 -17.17 -7.89 -11.69
CA GLY A 496 -17.68 -6.53 -11.58
C GLY A 496 -17.80 -5.84 -12.94
N ALA A 497 -16.79 -6.00 -13.81
CA ALA A 497 -16.82 -5.49 -15.17
C ALA A 497 -17.93 -6.16 -16.01
N LEU A 498 -18.09 -7.48 -15.89
CA LEU A 498 -19.16 -8.23 -16.55
C LEU A 498 -20.54 -7.72 -16.11
N VAL A 499 -20.77 -7.55 -14.81
CA VAL A 499 -22.04 -7.04 -14.29
C VAL A 499 -22.31 -5.63 -14.81
N TYR A 500 -21.29 -4.75 -14.83
CA TYR A 500 -21.43 -3.39 -15.36
C TYR A 500 -21.81 -3.39 -16.84
N VAL A 501 -21.15 -4.22 -17.67
CA VAL A 501 -21.43 -4.35 -19.10
C VAL A 501 -22.78 -5.04 -19.35
N ALA A 502 -23.17 -6.00 -18.51
CA ALA A 502 -24.41 -6.75 -18.63
C ALA A 502 -25.64 -5.95 -18.18
N TYR A 503 -25.46 -4.98 -17.27
CA TYR A 503 -26.56 -4.22 -16.68
C TYR A 503 -27.52 -3.57 -17.70
N PRO A 504 -27.06 -2.93 -18.79
CA PRO A 504 -27.95 -2.41 -19.84
C PRO A 504 -28.78 -3.49 -20.56
N PHE A 505 -28.29 -4.73 -20.62
CA PHE A 505 -29.01 -5.82 -21.29
C PHE A 505 -30.17 -6.38 -20.45
N ILE A 506 -30.23 -6.08 -19.15
CA ILE A 506 -31.34 -6.52 -18.28
C ILE A 506 -32.66 -5.89 -18.76
N SER A 507 -32.64 -4.62 -19.22
CA SER A 507 -33.83 -3.97 -19.76
C SER A 507 -34.30 -4.56 -21.10
N THR A 508 -33.45 -5.30 -21.82
CA THR A 508 -33.81 -5.94 -23.10
C THR A 508 -34.34 -7.37 -22.95
N VAL A 509 -34.40 -7.92 -21.74
CA VAL A 509 -34.85 -9.30 -21.49
C VAL A 509 -36.29 -9.55 -21.97
N PRO A 510 -37.28 -8.67 -21.75
CA PRO A 510 -38.64 -8.90 -22.25
C PRO A 510 -38.68 -8.99 -23.79
N THR A 511 -37.95 -8.11 -24.47
CA THR A 511 -37.83 -8.10 -25.93
C THR A 511 -37.16 -9.38 -26.45
N PHE A 512 -36.14 -9.88 -25.76
CA PHE A 512 -35.51 -11.15 -26.12
C PHE A 512 -36.52 -12.31 -26.12
N PHE A 513 -37.37 -12.41 -25.10
CA PHE A 513 -38.39 -13.47 -25.04
C PHE A 513 -39.50 -13.32 -26.06
N SER A 514 -39.87 -12.08 -26.45
CA SER A 514 -40.85 -11.88 -27.52
C SER A 514 -40.30 -12.32 -28.88
N GLU A 515 -39.07 -11.94 -29.20
CA GLU A 515 -38.41 -12.31 -30.47
C GLU A 515 -38.13 -13.82 -30.56
N LEU A 516 -37.79 -14.46 -29.43
CA LEU A 516 -37.56 -15.90 -29.41
C LEU A 516 -38.84 -16.71 -29.73
N ARG A 517 -40.02 -16.19 -29.40
CA ARG A 517 -41.30 -16.86 -29.72
C ARG A 517 -41.63 -16.81 -31.21
N THR A 518 -41.22 -15.76 -31.90
CA THR A 518 -41.46 -15.54 -33.34
C THR A 518 -40.27 -15.96 -34.20
N ALA A 519 -39.20 -16.47 -33.59
CA ALA A 519 -37.98 -16.86 -34.28
C ALA A 519 -38.21 -18.02 -35.25
N ASN A 520 -37.65 -17.91 -36.46
CA ASN A 520 -37.63 -18.99 -37.42
C ASN A 520 -36.51 -19.98 -37.06
N TRP A 521 -36.90 -21.15 -36.58
CA TRP A 521 -35.98 -22.21 -36.15
C TRP A 521 -35.08 -22.76 -37.27
N TRP A 522 -35.46 -22.63 -38.54
CA TRP A 522 -34.61 -23.08 -39.64
C TRP A 522 -33.30 -22.28 -39.73
N TRP A 523 -33.38 -20.96 -39.52
CA TRP A 523 -32.20 -20.11 -39.42
C TRP A 523 -31.36 -20.40 -38.18
N ALA A 524 -32.00 -20.78 -37.06
CA ALA A 524 -31.29 -21.21 -35.86
C ALA A 524 -30.49 -22.50 -36.10
N VAL A 525 -31.09 -23.49 -36.77
CA VAL A 525 -30.41 -24.75 -37.14
C VAL A 525 -29.26 -24.49 -38.11
N LEU A 526 -29.49 -23.67 -39.14
CA LEU A 526 -28.43 -23.29 -40.08
C LEU A 526 -27.30 -22.55 -39.37
N GLY A 527 -27.62 -21.61 -38.50
CA GLY A 527 -26.64 -20.89 -37.67
C GLY A 527 -25.85 -21.83 -36.75
N ALA A 528 -26.53 -22.80 -36.12
CA ALA A 528 -25.87 -23.82 -35.31
C ALA A 528 -24.92 -24.70 -36.13
N PHE A 529 -25.32 -25.10 -37.34
CA PHE A 529 -24.47 -25.86 -38.25
C PHE A 529 -23.23 -25.07 -38.68
N ILE A 530 -23.40 -23.81 -39.09
CA ILE A 530 -22.29 -22.91 -39.43
C ILE A 530 -21.38 -22.69 -38.21
N SER A 531 -21.96 -22.51 -37.02
CA SER A 531 -21.17 -22.39 -35.78
C SER A 531 -20.37 -23.66 -35.50
N ALA A 532 -20.94 -24.85 -35.70
CA ALA A 532 -20.24 -26.11 -35.49
C ALA A 532 -19.09 -26.32 -36.49
N SER A 533 -19.26 -25.89 -37.74
CA SER A 533 -18.21 -26.00 -38.77
C SER A 533 -16.98 -25.14 -38.46
N THR A 534 -17.11 -24.08 -37.66
CA THR A 534 -15.96 -23.27 -37.22
C THR A 534 -14.93 -24.07 -36.42
N TYR A 535 -15.34 -25.08 -35.66
CA TYR A 535 -14.42 -25.95 -34.92
C TYR A 535 -13.58 -26.83 -35.86
N VAL A 536 -14.18 -27.28 -36.96
CA VAL A 536 -13.50 -28.03 -38.02
C VAL A 536 -12.48 -27.14 -38.73
N GLY A 537 -12.85 -25.88 -39.01
CA GLY A 537 -11.92 -24.88 -39.56
C GLY A 537 -10.76 -24.56 -38.62
N ALA A 538 -11.02 -24.39 -37.33
CA ALA A 538 -9.98 -24.19 -36.31
C ALA A 538 -9.04 -25.40 -36.20
N ALA A 539 -9.59 -26.62 -36.32
CA ALA A 539 -8.79 -27.85 -36.34
C ALA A 539 -7.95 -27.96 -37.61
N ALA A 540 -8.48 -27.55 -38.77
CA ALA A 540 -7.73 -27.51 -40.03
C ALA A 540 -6.56 -26.53 -39.97
N ALA A 541 -6.77 -25.35 -39.40
CA ALA A 541 -5.71 -24.37 -39.21
C ALA A 541 -4.58 -24.91 -38.31
N LEU A 542 -4.91 -25.55 -37.19
CA LEU A 542 -3.93 -26.17 -36.30
C LEU A 542 -3.24 -27.37 -36.97
N TRP A 543 -3.99 -28.20 -37.67
CA TRP A 543 -3.48 -29.35 -38.42
C TRP A 543 -2.46 -28.92 -39.47
N ALA A 544 -2.75 -27.88 -40.23
CA ALA A 544 -1.84 -27.28 -41.20
C ALA A 544 -0.56 -26.72 -40.53
N CYS A 545 -0.69 -26.08 -39.37
CA CYS A 545 0.47 -25.58 -38.60
C CYS A 545 1.34 -26.70 -37.99
N THR A 546 0.87 -27.95 -38.03
CA THR A 546 1.60 -29.14 -37.56
C THR A 546 2.10 -30.01 -38.71
N ASP A 547 2.08 -29.51 -39.94
CA ASP A 547 2.45 -30.23 -41.17
C ASP A 547 1.69 -31.57 -41.33
N GLY A 548 0.45 -31.63 -40.83
CA GLY A 548 -0.40 -32.81 -40.89
C GLY A 548 0.07 -34.00 -40.05
N THR A 549 1.04 -33.82 -39.16
CA THR A 549 1.63 -34.90 -38.33
C THR A 549 0.70 -35.44 -37.25
N VAL A 550 -0.39 -34.73 -36.95
CA VAL A 550 -1.37 -35.12 -35.92
C VAL A 550 -2.70 -35.48 -36.57
N ASN A 551 -3.40 -36.46 -36.00
CA ASN A 551 -4.70 -36.90 -36.50
C ASN A 551 -5.75 -35.75 -36.43
N PHE A 552 -6.32 -35.40 -37.58
CA PHE A 552 -7.28 -34.31 -37.74
C PHE A 552 -8.52 -34.46 -36.84
N TRP A 553 -9.08 -35.66 -36.71
CA TRP A 553 -10.27 -35.91 -35.88
C TRP A 553 -10.01 -35.66 -34.40
N LYS A 554 -8.82 -36.05 -33.91
CA LYS A 554 -8.42 -35.76 -32.52
C LYS A 554 -8.27 -34.24 -32.30
N LEU A 555 -7.81 -33.51 -33.30
CA LEU A 555 -7.73 -32.04 -33.24
C LEU A 555 -9.12 -31.39 -33.28
N SER A 556 -10.06 -31.90 -34.08
CA SER A 556 -11.46 -31.41 -34.10
C SER A 556 -12.14 -31.56 -32.74
N ILE A 557 -12.01 -32.72 -32.10
CA ILE A 557 -12.52 -32.93 -30.73
C ILE A 557 -11.80 -32.01 -29.74
N ALA A 558 -10.49 -31.80 -29.91
CA ALA A 558 -9.73 -30.88 -29.08
C ALA A 558 -10.22 -29.44 -29.19
N GLN A 559 -10.62 -28.97 -30.37
CA GLN A 559 -11.17 -27.62 -30.54
C GLN A 559 -12.52 -27.45 -29.85
N VAL A 560 -13.36 -28.50 -29.80
CA VAL A 560 -14.58 -28.47 -29.00
C VAL A 560 -14.24 -28.42 -27.51
N ALA A 561 -13.32 -29.26 -27.03
CA ALA A 561 -12.87 -29.25 -25.63
C ALA A 561 -12.22 -27.92 -25.23
N ASN A 562 -11.57 -27.24 -26.18
CA ASN A 562 -10.97 -25.94 -26.01
C ASN A 562 -11.97 -24.87 -25.57
N THR A 563 -13.23 -24.93 -26.03
CA THR A 563 -14.29 -23.99 -25.61
C THR A 563 -14.60 -24.09 -24.12
N PHE A 564 -14.59 -25.31 -23.57
CA PHE A 564 -14.79 -25.55 -22.15
C PHE A 564 -13.61 -25.01 -21.32
N ALA A 565 -12.39 -25.27 -21.76
CA ALA A 565 -11.18 -24.74 -21.13
C ALA A 565 -11.16 -23.20 -21.19
N ALA A 566 -11.57 -22.59 -22.31
CA ALA A 566 -11.61 -21.14 -22.49
C ALA A 566 -12.65 -20.45 -21.59
N THR A 567 -13.76 -21.13 -21.28
CA THR A 567 -14.82 -20.58 -20.39
C THR A 567 -14.43 -20.63 -18.91
N THR A 568 -13.63 -21.63 -18.52
CA THR A 568 -13.29 -21.90 -17.11
C THR A 568 -11.94 -21.32 -16.67
N THR A 569 -11.09 -20.93 -17.62
CA THR A 569 -9.76 -20.37 -17.36
C THR A 569 -9.70 -18.91 -17.80
N PRO A 570 -8.72 -18.11 -17.30
CA PRO A 570 -8.49 -16.76 -17.81
C PRO A 570 -8.33 -16.77 -19.34
N ALA A 571 -8.92 -15.76 -20.00
CA ALA A 571 -9.00 -15.67 -21.44
C ALA A 571 -7.65 -15.98 -22.13
N GLY A 572 -7.68 -16.92 -23.08
CA GLY A 572 -6.51 -17.35 -23.86
C GLY A 572 -5.57 -18.36 -23.17
N VAL A 573 -5.51 -18.42 -21.83
CA VAL A 573 -4.49 -19.23 -21.14
C VAL A 573 -4.79 -20.73 -21.19
N GLY A 574 -5.99 -21.15 -20.79
CA GLY A 574 -6.32 -22.57 -20.75
C GLY A 574 -6.38 -23.20 -22.14
N GLY A 575 -6.80 -22.43 -23.14
CA GLY A 575 -6.91 -22.96 -24.50
C GLY A 575 -5.57 -23.18 -25.21
N LEU A 576 -4.62 -22.27 -25.00
CA LEU A 576 -3.24 -22.44 -25.49
C LEU A 576 -2.54 -23.61 -24.77
N ALA A 577 -2.74 -23.74 -23.45
CA ALA A 577 -2.18 -24.83 -22.68
C ALA A 577 -2.76 -26.20 -23.10
N LEU A 578 -4.07 -26.26 -23.34
CA LEU A 578 -4.72 -27.49 -23.81
C LEU A 578 -4.21 -27.89 -25.20
N SER A 579 -4.18 -26.95 -26.15
CA SER A 579 -3.72 -27.19 -27.52
C SER A 579 -2.26 -27.67 -27.55
N THR A 580 -1.37 -26.99 -26.82
CA THR A 580 0.05 -27.39 -26.72
C THR A 580 0.22 -28.77 -26.07
N ARG A 581 -0.53 -29.07 -25.01
CA ARG A 581 -0.49 -30.38 -24.32
C ARG A 581 -1.00 -31.53 -25.20
N ILE A 582 -2.05 -31.30 -26.00
CA ILE A 582 -2.60 -32.30 -26.93
C ILE A 582 -1.60 -32.61 -28.04
N LEU A 583 -0.93 -31.59 -28.58
CA LEU A 583 0.15 -31.77 -29.56
C LEU A 583 1.33 -32.56 -28.97
N GLN A 584 1.74 -32.25 -27.73
CA GLN A 584 2.78 -33.02 -27.03
C GLN A 584 2.39 -34.49 -26.85
N LYS A 585 1.16 -34.76 -26.40
CA LYS A 585 0.63 -36.13 -26.27
C LYS A 585 0.50 -36.84 -27.62
N SER A 586 0.45 -36.10 -28.72
CA SER A 586 0.40 -36.63 -30.08
C SER A 586 1.79 -36.87 -30.69
N GLY A 587 2.87 -36.67 -29.92
CA GLY A 587 4.25 -37.00 -30.32
C GLY A 587 5.11 -35.80 -30.73
N LEU A 588 4.60 -34.57 -30.68
CA LEU A 588 5.39 -33.38 -30.98
C LEU A 588 6.26 -32.97 -29.77
N SER A 589 7.48 -32.50 -30.05
CA SER A 589 8.31 -31.90 -29.01
C SER A 589 7.66 -30.63 -28.46
N VAL A 590 7.99 -30.26 -27.21
CA VAL A 590 7.45 -29.06 -26.57
C VAL A 590 7.61 -27.82 -27.44
N MET A 591 8.80 -27.64 -28.04
CA MET A 591 9.13 -26.50 -28.90
C MET A 591 8.28 -26.47 -30.18
N ARG A 592 8.11 -27.61 -30.86
CA ARG A 592 7.28 -27.71 -32.07
C ARG A 592 5.80 -27.47 -31.76
N ALA A 593 5.30 -28.06 -30.67
CA ALA A 593 3.93 -27.87 -30.22
C ALA A 593 3.62 -26.40 -29.89
N THR A 594 4.51 -25.71 -29.19
CA THR A 594 4.35 -24.28 -28.90
C THR A 594 4.43 -23.41 -30.15
N ALA A 595 5.33 -23.73 -31.08
CA ALA A 595 5.48 -22.98 -32.33
C ALA A 595 4.25 -23.11 -33.23
N ALA A 596 3.70 -24.33 -33.39
CA ALA A 596 2.50 -24.58 -34.17
C ALA A 596 1.28 -23.82 -33.64
N VAL A 597 1.09 -23.80 -32.31
CA VAL A 597 0.00 -23.05 -31.67
C VAL A 597 0.20 -21.54 -31.85
N ALA A 598 1.42 -21.04 -31.67
CA ALA A 598 1.71 -19.61 -31.87
C ALA A 598 1.51 -19.17 -33.33
N LEU A 599 1.89 -20.01 -34.29
CA LEU A 599 1.69 -19.77 -35.71
C LEU A 599 0.19 -19.73 -36.05
N GLN A 600 -0.61 -20.70 -35.57
CA GLN A 600 -2.06 -20.70 -35.76
C GLN A 600 -2.70 -19.40 -35.26
N GLN A 601 -2.34 -18.95 -34.05
CA GLN A 601 -2.90 -17.72 -33.48
C GLN A 601 -2.53 -16.47 -34.28
N SER A 602 -1.28 -16.40 -34.75
CA SER A 602 -0.80 -15.27 -35.55
C SER A 602 -1.55 -15.19 -36.88
N VAL A 603 -1.67 -16.32 -37.58
CA VAL A 603 -2.44 -16.41 -38.84
C VAL A 603 -3.91 -16.10 -38.59
N GLN A 604 -4.49 -16.60 -37.49
CA GLN A 604 -5.87 -16.32 -37.12
C GLN A 604 -6.12 -14.81 -37.00
N VAL A 605 -5.27 -14.06 -36.29
CA VAL A 605 -5.41 -12.59 -36.14
C VAL A 605 -5.31 -11.89 -37.49
N ILE A 606 -4.31 -12.24 -38.30
CA ILE A 606 -4.13 -11.65 -39.64
C ILE A 606 -5.36 -11.89 -40.51
N MET A 607 -5.84 -13.14 -40.57
CA MET A 607 -7.01 -13.50 -41.36
C MET A 607 -8.28 -12.84 -40.85
N HIS A 608 -8.46 -12.70 -39.53
CA HIS A 608 -9.61 -11.97 -38.97
C HIS A 608 -9.59 -10.50 -39.40
N LEU A 609 -8.43 -9.84 -39.37
CA LEU A 609 -8.30 -8.45 -39.83
C LEU A 609 -8.57 -8.31 -41.33
N LEU A 610 -8.02 -9.21 -42.15
CA LEU A 610 -8.24 -9.19 -43.59
C LEU A 610 -9.71 -9.44 -43.96
N LEU A 611 -10.34 -10.44 -43.33
CA LEU A 611 -11.75 -10.72 -43.54
C LEU A 611 -12.64 -9.59 -43.04
N LEU A 612 -12.30 -8.97 -41.91
CA LEU A 612 -13.03 -7.81 -41.40
C LEU A 612 -12.98 -6.64 -42.38
N ILE A 613 -11.79 -6.33 -42.92
CA ILE A 613 -11.62 -5.29 -43.96
C ILE A 613 -12.43 -5.66 -45.20
N LEU A 614 -12.26 -6.88 -45.71
CA LEU A 614 -12.95 -7.36 -46.91
C LEU A 614 -14.47 -7.26 -46.74
N PHE A 615 -15.05 -7.84 -45.69
CA PHE A 615 -16.49 -7.82 -45.48
C PHE A 615 -17.03 -6.41 -45.20
N SER A 616 -16.27 -5.55 -44.51
CA SER A 616 -16.66 -4.15 -44.32
C SER A 616 -16.72 -3.40 -45.65
N THR A 617 -15.73 -3.62 -46.54
CA THR A 617 -15.72 -3.02 -47.88
C THR A 617 -16.83 -3.55 -48.77
N VAL A 618 -17.08 -4.87 -48.76
CA VAL A 618 -18.14 -5.51 -49.55
C VAL A 618 -19.53 -5.13 -49.07
N ALA A 619 -19.73 -4.97 -47.76
CA ALA A 619 -21.01 -4.57 -47.19
C ALA A 619 -21.38 -3.10 -47.47
N GLY A 620 -20.48 -2.31 -48.08
CA GLY A 620 -20.73 -0.91 -48.40
C GLY A 620 -20.91 -0.01 -47.17
N ALA A 621 -20.59 -0.52 -45.98
CA ALA A 621 -20.67 0.26 -44.75
C ALA A 621 -19.56 1.31 -44.78
N SER A 622 -19.92 2.60 -44.78
CA SER A 622 -18.98 3.62 -44.33
C SER A 622 -18.57 3.22 -42.92
N MET A 623 -17.27 3.08 -42.70
CA MET A 623 -16.69 2.78 -41.39
C MET A 623 -16.92 3.99 -40.48
N ASP A 624 -18.15 4.17 -40.01
CA ASP A 624 -18.51 5.19 -39.02
C ASP A 624 -18.08 4.69 -37.63
N LEU A 625 -16.76 4.48 -37.49
CA LEU A 625 -16.13 4.07 -36.25
C LEU A 625 -16.44 5.07 -35.13
N SER A 626 -16.87 6.30 -35.45
CA SER A 626 -17.22 7.33 -34.48
C SER A 626 -18.34 6.93 -33.50
N HIS A 627 -19.23 6.01 -33.90
CA HIS A 627 -20.37 5.58 -33.08
C HIS A 627 -20.06 4.34 -32.19
N PHE A 628 -19.05 3.55 -32.56
CA PHE A 628 -18.63 2.34 -31.83
C PHE A 628 -17.33 2.53 -31.04
N VAL A 629 -16.53 3.51 -31.43
CA VAL A 629 -15.28 3.87 -30.77
C VAL A 629 -15.57 5.08 -29.88
N PRO A 630 -15.30 5.01 -28.56
CA PRO A 630 -15.42 6.17 -27.70
C PRO A 630 -14.69 7.37 -28.29
N ASP A 631 -15.29 8.56 -28.17
CA ASP A 631 -14.76 9.81 -28.69
C ASP A 631 -13.24 9.94 -28.45
N ALA A 632 -12.50 10.55 -29.37
CA ALA A 632 -11.02 10.51 -29.34
C ALA A 632 -10.47 10.95 -27.97
N THR A 633 -11.14 11.90 -27.31
CA THR A 633 -10.88 12.35 -25.95
C THR A 633 -10.99 11.23 -24.89
N VAL A 634 -12.01 10.37 -25.00
CA VAL A 634 -12.22 9.20 -24.12
C VAL A 634 -11.22 8.11 -24.45
N LEU A 635 -10.90 7.87 -25.72
CA LEU A 635 -9.82 6.97 -26.11
C LEU A 635 -8.47 7.45 -25.59
N TYR A 636 -8.14 8.74 -25.70
CA TYR A 636 -6.91 9.31 -25.16
C TYR A 636 -6.90 9.31 -23.63
N LEU A 637 -8.06 9.44 -22.97
CA LEU A 637 -8.17 9.29 -21.53
C LEU A 637 -7.97 7.83 -21.12
N ILE A 638 -8.60 6.87 -21.80
CA ILE A 638 -8.45 5.44 -21.53
C ILE A 638 -7.02 4.99 -21.84
N ALA A 639 -6.47 5.40 -22.98
CA ALA A 639 -5.09 5.13 -23.36
C ALA A 639 -4.11 5.84 -22.42
N GLY A 640 -4.40 7.07 -22.00
CA GLY A 640 -3.59 7.83 -21.04
C GLY A 640 -3.65 7.25 -19.63
N VAL A 641 -4.80 6.74 -19.20
CA VAL A 641 -4.96 6.00 -17.94
C VAL A 641 -4.31 4.62 -18.05
N ALA A 642 -4.45 3.92 -19.18
CA ALA A 642 -3.82 2.63 -19.41
C ALA A 642 -2.29 2.76 -19.50
N LEU A 643 -1.77 3.72 -20.25
CA LEU A 643 -0.35 4.08 -20.30
C LEU A 643 0.13 4.66 -18.97
N GLY A 644 -0.73 5.35 -18.22
CA GLY A 644 -0.46 5.83 -16.88
C GLY A 644 -0.34 4.67 -15.89
N ILE A 645 -1.22 3.67 -15.98
CA ILE A 645 -1.18 2.44 -15.19
C ILE A 645 0.05 1.63 -15.60
N VAL A 646 0.22 1.31 -16.88
CA VAL A 646 1.36 0.56 -17.41
C VAL A 646 2.66 1.28 -17.10
N GLY A 647 2.73 2.59 -17.31
CA GLY A 647 3.86 3.45 -16.96
C GLY A 647 4.12 3.43 -15.46
N THR A 648 3.11 3.57 -14.61
CA THR A 648 3.26 3.44 -13.15
C THR A 648 3.77 2.05 -12.78
N PHE A 649 3.27 0.99 -13.44
CA PHE A 649 3.72 -0.37 -13.21
C PHE A 649 5.16 -0.62 -13.70
N LEU A 650 5.60 0.04 -14.77
CA LEU A 650 6.97 -0.06 -15.30
C LEU A 650 7.98 0.80 -14.51
N PHE A 651 7.59 2.02 -14.13
CA PHE A 651 8.43 2.98 -13.41
C PHE A 651 8.52 2.70 -11.91
N VAL A 652 7.48 2.12 -11.31
CA VAL A 652 7.50 1.70 -9.90
C VAL A 652 8.03 0.26 -9.87
N PRO A 653 9.29 0.03 -9.46
CA PRO A 653 9.91 -1.28 -9.71
C PRO A 653 9.30 -2.39 -8.84
N THR A 654 8.67 -2.03 -7.72
CA THR A 654 7.83 -2.92 -6.91
C THR A 654 6.57 -3.42 -7.62
N LEU A 655 6.01 -2.62 -8.54
CA LEU A 655 4.83 -2.98 -9.34
C LEU A 655 5.24 -3.77 -10.59
N ARG A 656 6.41 -3.49 -11.16
CA ARG A 656 6.99 -4.28 -12.26
C ARG A 656 7.21 -5.74 -11.85
N GLY A 657 7.77 -5.96 -10.65
CA GLY A 657 7.88 -7.30 -10.07
C GLY A 657 6.53 -7.95 -9.72
N TRP A 658 5.47 -7.15 -9.53
CA TRP A 658 4.13 -7.69 -9.32
C TRP A 658 3.55 -8.31 -10.60
N LEU A 659 3.79 -7.70 -11.77
CA LEU A 659 3.37 -8.23 -13.09
C LEU A 659 4.22 -9.41 -13.56
N ALA A 660 5.53 -9.39 -13.29
CA ALA A 660 6.46 -10.42 -13.76
C ALA A 660 6.43 -11.73 -12.96
N GLY A 661 5.53 -11.90 -11.99
CA GLY A 661 5.49 -13.08 -11.12
C GLY A 661 6.61 -13.12 -10.06
N ASP A 662 7.70 -12.38 -10.27
CA ASP A 662 8.82 -12.26 -9.34
C ASP A 662 8.74 -11.00 -8.48
N GLY A 663 8.53 -11.18 -7.18
CA GLY A 663 8.64 -10.14 -6.17
C GLY A 663 10.08 -9.62 -5.94
N GLY A 664 10.79 -9.25 -7.01
CA GLY A 664 12.10 -8.59 -7.04
C GLY A 664 11.97 -7.05 -7.02
N ALA A 665 12.98 -6.39 -6.48
CA ALA A 665 12.95 -5.02 -5.94
C ALA A 665 13.21 -3.88 -6.97
N PRO A 666 13.04 -2.61 -6.55
CA PRO A 666 13.86 -1.49 -7.03
C PRO A 666 15.28 -1.60 -6.49
N ALA A 667 16.27 -1.49 -7.37
CA ALA A 667 17.63 -1.11 -6.99
C ALA A 667 17.60 0.34 -6.47
N ALA A 668 18.11 0.57 -5.27
CA ALA A 668 18.41 1.91 -4.78
C ALA A 668 19.84 2.26 -5.23
N ALA A 669 19.97 3.43 -5.84
CA ALA A 669 21.22 4.02 -6.30
C ALA A 669 22.27 4.03 -5.18
N GLY A 670 23.47 3.57 -5.50
CA GLY A 670 24.63 3.66 -4.63
C GLY A 670 25.09 5.10 -4.48
N SER A 671 25.07 5.60 -3.25
CA SER A 671 25.91 6.72 -2.82
C SER A 671 27.18 6.13 -2.23
N GLY A 672 28.31 6.37 -2.89
CA GLY A 672 29.62 5.89 -2.49
C GLY A 672 30.11 6.50 -1.17
N GLN A 673 30.97 5.73 -0.50
CA GLN A 673 32.05 6.21 0.35
C GLN A 673 32.96 5.01 0.63
N GLY A 674 34.12 4.97 -0.02
CA GLY A 674 35.24 4.19 0.45
C GLY A 674 35.99 4.94 1.55
N PRO A 675 36.77 4.24 2.38
CA PRO A 675 37.95 4.85 2.96
C PRO A 675 39.22 4.08 2.56
N HIS A 676 40.19 4.87 2.14
CA HIS A 676 41.63 4.75 2.35
C HIS A 676 42.14 3.43 2.97
N ARG A 677 43.00 2.74 2.23
CA ARG A 677 44.18 2.09 2.80
C ARG A 677 45.41 2.87 2.36
N ALA A 678 46.19 3.30 3.35
CA ALA A 678 47.49 3.88 3.20
C ALA A 678 48.57 2.78 3.30
N GLY A 679 49.54 2.85 2.38
CA GLY A 679 50.94 2.49 2.57
C GLY A 679 51.40 1.11 2.08
N PRO A 680 52.69 0.96 1.71
CA PRO A 680 53.69 1.96 1.34
C PRO A 680 53.68 2.32 -0.15
#